data_AF-A0A923PNS8-F1
#
_entry.id   AF-A0A923PNS8-F1
#
_cell.length_a   1.000
_cell.length_b   1.000
_cell.length_c   1.000
_cell.angle_alpha   90.00
_cell.angle_beta   90.00
_cell.angle_gamma   90.00
#
_symmetry.space_group_name_H-M   'P 1'
#
loop_
_entity.id
_entity.type
_entity.pdbx_description
1 polymer ?
#
loop_
_entity_poly.entity_id
_entity_poly.type
_entity_poly.pdbx_seq_one_letter_code
_entity_poly.pdbx_strand_id
1 'polypeptide(L)'
;MKLISTKRLSPLAAILYSLLLIPFSAGANPITNVTAVPISAACGLSDGSITFLVSDFGSRTNIYYSIDGGENRQFAPTNAPYTFSGLLPGVYPIFAQWGNGDCPTQLGEVTVGENCGGGGGDAVTTFDYPGDRTDDPHEIFSDKFRVWVRQDNGAEEELEVLMTKANTRSLTGMPPALEADMLTRTFSYTHLNFRSDQRSELTFRVERLFGGAIAGASLHPRSYELAHSVNNDASEITFSLQANRKHISVVFNGPGNTTTNEGWVRHMLLISVDPVENNPPAINAPGTVVYAPDLNPALLESAQTIYFPPGYYNLYDFVAKNNGVEEEGFITYNGGIRLRSNQTVYIAGGAYVEGYIFNNGFNDARQRVIGRGIIDGRQYTWHAADDFDRDGANSRFRAIWQPPNGGTLKLQEFRPANPIQLGLNCVVDGIMAFTPPHHGIVSRENALMTNLKLVGWHFNNDGYRPNPGSIVDNIFSRAVDDHFYARGIRVTNSVLWPGPNGSIMTTGWNSLRLGSARMENIDVIHPEWRGGPNDRRTNEGLLMAQNNFNFAPIAQGGSTDQTNYFNNIRFEGSIPRLISLHLGQDPTYNLQTGDPIEGYLGDAVFENITVENQQFPSLMLGRENAVGPAGNYTFEVKNITYRNVEINGQCVTPSNKSNFFIEEFTRDIDYQGCAEDNNCTVRGVRVDTEPTTCGSKNGILVLSVPGFNSRTPLEYSIDGGQTFTAGRGHADAYVLTGLDPGDYQVLVRQASGDCTTNLGTFTVECTNSATTPLRNVLSLKVYPNPVTHVLRAEARLGANFVVINSLGQEVSKGVWSGELNVQALAKGTYVLRIGQQTARFVRQ
;
A
#
# COMPACT_ATOMS: atom_id res chain seq x y z
N MET A 1 -33.70 81.10 -20.17
CA MET A 1 -32.98 82.39 -20.23
C MET A 1 -31.49 82.08 -20.14
N LYS A 2 -30.73 82.32 -21.23
CA LYS A 2 -29.24 82.41 -21.43
C LYS A 2 -28.32 81.38 -20.71
N LEU A 3 -27.70 80.42 -21.42
CA LEU A 3 -26.40 80.45 -22.17
C LEU A 3 -25.19 80.79 -21.27
N ILE A 4 -24.09 80.01 -21.18
CA ILE A 4 -23.07 79.58 -22.19
C ILE A 4 -22.34 78.30 -21.65
N SER A 5 -22.25 77.14 -22.36
CA SER A 5 -21.21 76.63 -23.31
C SER A 5 -19.80 76.39 -22.68
N THR A 6 -19.09 75.24 -22.76
CA THR A 6 -18.73 74.32 -23.89
C THR A 6 -18.34 72.88 -23.45
N LYS A 7 -18.69 71.87 -24.27
CA LYS A 7 -17.94 70.66 -24.80
C LYS A 7 -16.70 70.12 -24.02
N ARG A 8 -16.43 68.81 -23.80
CA ARG A 8 -16.50 67.55 -24.61
C ARG A 8 -16.49 66.27 -23.69
N LEU A 9 -16.99 65.14 -24.22
CA LEU A 9 -17.14 63.74 -23.67
C LEU A 9 -15.81 63.03 -23.31
N SER A 10 -15.70 61.96 -22.48
CA SER A 10 -16.37 60.62 -22.43
C SER A 10 -15.88 59.79 -21.18
N PRO A 11 -16.26 58.50 -20.94
CA PRO A 11 -17.41 58.10 -20.12
C PRO A 11 -17.09 57.09 -18.98
N LEU A 12 -18.14 56.72 -18.22
CA LEU A 12 -18.24 55.68 -17.17
C LEU A 12 -17.77 56.04 -15.75
N ALA A 13 -18.68 56.63 -14.98
CA ALA A 13 -18.83 56.38 -13.56
C ALA A 13 -20.29 56.65 -13.13
N ALA A 14 -20.74 55.87 -12.14
CA ALA A 14 -22.01 55.90 -11.39
C ALA A 14 -23.21 55.13 -12.00
N ILE A 15 -23.69 54.12 -11.29
CA ILE A 15 -24.74 54.31 -10.27
C ILE A 15 -24.71 53.15 -9.27
N LEU A 16 -24.68 53.52 -8.00
CA LEU A 16 -24.88 52.69 -6.82
C LEU A 16 -26.30 52.99 -6.29
N TYR A 17 -26.91 51.97 -5.67
CA TYR A 17 -28.13 51.97 -4.85
C TYR A 17 -29.51 51.94 -5.55
N SER A 18 -30.15 50.76 -5.54
CA SER A 18 -31.28 50.42 -4.63
C SER A 18 -32.08 49.23 -5.20
N LEU A 19 -31.93 48.03 -4.64
CA LEU A 19 -32.99 47.01 -4.68
C LEU A 19 -32.83 46.00 -3.55
N LEU A 20 -33.93 45.86 -2.82
CA LEU A 20 -34.19 44.92 -1.74
C LEU A 20 -33.82 43.48 -2.11
N LEU A 21 -33.29 42.78 -1.09
CA LEU A 21 -33.43 41.34 -0.81
C LEU A 21 -34.33 40.56 -1.79
N ILE A 22 -33.69 39.93 -2.77
CA ILE A 22 -34.07 38.60 -3.22
C ILE A 22 -32.85 37.74 -2.92
N PRO A 23 -32.95 36.68 -2.10
CA PRO A 23 -31.83 35.78 -1.91
C PRO A 23 -31.51 35.19 -3.28
N PHE A 24 -30.26 35.36 -3.75
CA PHE A 24 -29.72 34.48 -4.77
C PHE A 24 -29.92 33.06 -4.24
N SER A 25 -30.79 32.30 -4.89
CA SER A 25 -30.86 30.86 -4.70
C SER A 25 -29.43 30.35 -4.91
N ALA A 26 -28.94 29.60 -3.91
CA ALA A 26 -27.72 28.82 -4.06
C ALA A 26 -27.90 27.94 -5.30
N GLY A 27 -27.28 28.36 -6.41
CA GLY A 27 -27.20 27.56 -7.61
C GLY A 27 -26.51 26.26 -7.25
N ALA A 28 -27.17 25.16 -7.56
CA ALA A 28 -26.74 23.84 -7.16
C ALA A 28 -25.35 23.50 -7.73
N ASN A 29 -24.35 23.29 -6.86
CA ASN A 29 -23.01 22.88 -7.29
C ASN A 29 -23.05 21.45 -7.86
N PRO A 30 -22.63 21.20 -9.11
CA PRO A 30 -22.58 19.86 -9.69
C PRO A 30 -21.61 18.97 -8.91
N ILE A 31 -21.88 17.65 -8.89
CA ILE A 31 -21.07 16.66 -8.19
C ILE A 31 -19.88 16.29 -9.08
N THR A 32 -18.74 16.97 -8.94
CA THR A 32 -17.59 16.81 -9.85
C THR A 32 -16.40 16.04 -9.25
N ASN A 33 -16.45 15.71 -7.96
CA ASN A 33 -15.30 15.21 -7.19
C ASN A 33 -15.55 13.83 -6.55
N VAL A 34 -16.35 12.98 -7.20
CA VAL A 34 -16.64 11.63 -6.73
C VAL A 34 -15.85 10.62 -7.55
N THR A 35 -15.01 9.85 -6.88
CA THR A 35 -14.24 8.74 -7.45
C THR A 35 -14.81 7.43 -6.90
N ALA A 36 -15.09 6.46 -7.76
CA ALA A 36 -15.54 5.14 -7.33
C ALA A 36 -14.43 4.12 -7.61
N VAL A 37 -14.05 3.37 -6.58
CA VAL A 37 -12.93 2.44 -6.61
C VAL A 37 -13.47 1.01 -6.50
N PRO A 38 -13.33 0.18 -7.55
CA PRO A 38 -13.73 -1.21 -7.48
C PRO A 38 -12.66 -2.06 -6.78
N ILE A 39 -13.11 -3.04 -6.00
CA ILE A 39 -12.35 -4.23 -5.62
C ILE A 39 -13.01 -5.40 -6.35
N SER A 40 -12.24 -6.16 -7.11
CA SER A 40 -12.71 -7.35 -7.81
C SER A 40 -13.31 -8.36 -6.84
N ALA A 41 -14.35 -9.06 -7.27
CA ALA A 41 -14.87 -10.21 -6.55
C ALA A 41 -13.93 -11.41 -6.70
N ALA A 42 -13.82 -12.24 -5.67
CA ALA A 42 -13.32 -13.59 -5.77
C ALA A 42 -14.20 -14.43 -6.70
N CYS A 43 -13.62 -15.55 -7.18
CA CYS A 43 -14.15 -16.23 -8.35
C CYS A 43 -15.55 -16.82 -8.13
N GLY A 44 -16.53 -16.36 -8.91
CA GLY A 44 -17.93 -16.79 -8.78
C GLY A 44 -18.62 -16.33 -7.49
N LEU A 45 -18.00 -15.43 -6.72
CA LEU A 45 -18.54 -14.85 -5.51
C LEU A 45 -19.03 -13.42 -5.77
N SER A 46 -19.88 -12.94 -4.88
CA SER A 46 -20.37 -11.58 -4.85
C SER A 46 -19.72 -10.82 -3.71
N ASP A 47 -18.39 -10.86 -3.60
CA ASP A 47 -17.60 -10.19 -2.55
C ASP A 47 -16.82 -8.98 -3.10
N GLY A 48 -17.03 -8.65 -4.38
CA GLY A 48 -16.54 -7.42 -4.96
C GLY A 48 -17.17 -6.21 -4.26
N SER A 49 -16.51 -5.06 -4.39
CA SER A 49 -17.05 -3.83 -3.84
C SER A 49 -16.75 -2.62 -4.72
N ILE A 50 -17.55 -1.58 -4.59
CA ILE A 50 -17.29 -0.25 -5.16
C ILE A 50 -17.32 0.74 -4.01
N THR A 51 -16.18 1.39 -3.73
CA THR A 51 -16.06 2.44 -2.72
C THR A 51 -16.07 3.81 -3.37
N PHE A 52 -17.09 4.61 -3.04
CA PHE A 52 -17.19 6.01 -3.42
C PHE A 52 -16.36 6.86 -2.44
N LEU A 53 -15.40 7.58 -2.99
CA LEU A 53 -14.54 8.57 -2.35
C LEU A 53 -14.94 9.95 -2.87
N VAL A 54 -15.08 10.93 -1.99
CA VAL A 54 -15.42 12.30 -2.39
C VAL A 54 -14.53 13.26 -1.63
N SER A 55 -13.90 14.18 -2.34
CA SER A 55 -12.89 15.07 -1.77
C SER A 55 -13.40 16.45 -1.36
N ASP A 56 -14.64 16.82 -1.70
CA ASP A 56 -15.28 18.06 -1.26
C ASP A 56 -16.81 17.94 -1.30
N PHE A 57 -17.46 18.16 -0.16
CA PHE A 57 -18.92 18.14 -0.01
C PHE A 57 -19.52 19.54 0.23
N GLY A 58 -18.69 20.58 0.32
CA GLY A 58 -19.11 21.92 0.73
C GLY A 58 -19.81 21.91 2.10
N SER A 59 -20.95 22.61 2.20
CA SER A 59 -21.81 22.60 3.40
C SER A 59 -22.87 21.49 3.42
N ARG A 60 -22.84 20.56 2.44
CA ARG A 60 -23.83 19.48 2.34
C ARG A 60 -23.49 18.40 3.35
N THR A 61 -24.49 17.93 4.09
CA THR A 61 -24.32 16.90 5.13
C THR A 61 -24.60 15.48 4.64
N ASN A 62 -25.28 15.36 3.48
CA ASN A 62 -25.85 14.11 3.01
C ASN A 62 -25.73 13.99 1.48
N ILE A 63 -25.54 12.78 0.96
CA ILE A 63 -25.48 12.45 -0.47
C ILE A 63 -26.11 11.07 -0.71
N TYR A 64 -26.63 10.86 -1.91
CA TYR A 64 -27.09 9.58 -2.42
C TYR A 64 -26.08 9.05 -3.44
N TYR A 65 -25.69 7.79 -3.30
CA TYR A 65 -24.91 7.06 -4.31
C TYR A 65 -25.74 5.95 -4.94
N SER A 66 -25.35 5.52 -6.13
CA SER A 66 -25.96 4.40 -6.84
C SER A 66 -24.92 3.71 -7.72
N ILE A 67 -25.10 2.41 -7.90
CA ILE A 67 -24.30 1.53 -8.78
C ILE A 67 -25.15 0.96 -9.94
N ASP A 68 -26.35 1.51 -10.13
CA ASP A 68 -27.31 1.12 -11.17
C ASP A 68 -27.84 2.34 -11.94
N GLY A 69 -27.01 3.37 -12.09
CA GLY A 69 -27.35 4.56 -12.89
C GLY A 69 -28.43 5.44 -12.26
N GLY A 70 -28.66 5.34 -10.95
CA GLY A 70 -29.57 6.20 -10.19
C GLY A 70 -30.97 5.61 -9.99
N GLU A 71 -31.19 4.34 -10.33
CA GLU A 71 -32.45 3.61 -10.09
C GLU A 71 -32.63 3.30 -8.60
N ASN A 72 -31.63 2.72 -7.94
CA ASN A 72 -31.60 2.51 -6.49
C ASN A 72 -30.53 3.39 -5.85
N ARG A 73 -30.95 4.21 -4.88
CA ARG A 73 -30.11 5.23 -4.24
C ARG A 73 -29.86 4.90 -2.78
N GLN A 74 -28.60 4.85 -2.39
CA GLN A 74 -28.19 4.64 -1.02
C GLN A 74 -27.78 5.96 -0.39
N PHE A 75 -28.38 6.26 0.76
CA PHE A 75 -28.11 7.46 1.53
C PHE A 75 -26.80 7.30 2.31
N ALA A 76 -25.92 8.30 2.21
CA ALA A 76 -24.67 8.35 2.93
C ALA A 76 -24.45 9.74 3.56
N PRO A 77 -23.91 9.81 4.79
CA PRO A 77 -23.42 11.07 5.36
C PRO A 77 -22.14 11.51 4.65
N THR A 78 -21.92 12.82 4.53
CA THR A 78 -20.79 13.41 3.79
C THR A 78 -19.49 13.50 4.61
N ASN A 79 -19.27 12.57 5.53
CA ASN A 79 -18.11 12.55 6.43
C ASN A 79 -17.27 11.27 6.32
N ALA A 80 -17.63 10.35 5.42
CA ALA A 80 -16.92 9.10 5.20
C ALA A 80 -17.11 8.60 3.76
N PRO A 81 -16.17 7.79 3.25
CA PRO A 81 -16.41 6.95 2.07
C PRO A 81 -17.66 6.09 2.21
N TYR A 82 -18.31 5.78 1.10
CA TYR A 82 -19.44 4.84 1.07
C TYR A 82 -19.11 3.65 0.18
N THR A 83 -19.21 2.44 0.73
CA THR A 83 -18.89 1.21 0.01
C THR A 83 -20.14 0.41 -0.27
N PHE A 84 -20.37 0.10 -1.54
CA PHE A 84 -21.24 -0.99 -1.95
C PHE A 84 -20.43 -2.27 -1.93
N SER A 85 -20.67 -3.12 -0.94
CA SER A 85 -20.10 -4.47 -0.86
C SER A 85 -21.08 -5.47 -1.46
N GLY A 86 -20.66 -6.72 -1.62
CA GLY A 86 -21.58 -7.76 -2.05
C GLY A 86 -21.75 -7.84 -3.57
N LEU A 87 -20.83 -7.24 -4.34
CA LEU A 87 -21.02 -7.04 -5.77
C LEU A 87 -20.49 -8.22 -6.55
N LEU A 88 -21.32 -8.70 -7.47
CA LEU A 88 -20.87 -9.63 -8.50
C LEU A 88 -19.90 -8.91 -9.46
N PRO A 89 -19.07 -9.66 -10.17
CA PRO A 89 -18.35 -9.13 -11.31
C PRO A 89 -19.29 -8.56 -12.35
N GLY A 90 -18.97 -7.36 -12.83
CA GLY A 90 -19.85 -6.65 -13.73
C GLY A 90 -19.42 -5.21 -13.93
N VAL A 91 -20.06 -4.58 -14.92
CA VAL A 91 -19.94 -3.15 -15.18
C VAL A 91 -21.12 -2.47 -14.48
N TYR A 92 -20.80 -1.55 -13.58
CA TYR A 92 -21.78 -0.84 -12.76
C TYR A 92 -21.83 0.63 -13.17
N PRO A 93 -22.97 1.11 -13.72
CA PRO A 93 -23.15 2.53 -13.96
C PRO A 93 -23.30 3.26 -12.62
N ILE A 94 -22.41 4.21 -12.36
CA ILE A 94 -22.32 4.89 -11.07
C ILE A 94 -22.94 6.29 -11.13
N PHE A 95 -23.68 6.63 -10.08
CA PHE A 95 -24.46 7.86 -10.00
C PHE A 95 -24.34 8.47 -8.60
N ALA A 96 -24.42 9.81 -8.52
CA ALA A 96 -24.54 10.52 -7.26
C ALA A 96 -25.56 11.67 -7.33
N GLN A 97 -26.14 12.01 -6.18
CA GLN A 97 -27.08 13.14 -6.03
C GLN A 97 -27.02 13.68 -4.60
N TRP A 98 -27.13 15.00 -4.39
CA TRP A 98 -27.15 15.54 -3.03
C TRP A 98 -28.37 15.04 -2.24
N GLY A 99 -28.23 14.93 -0.92
CA GLY A 99 -29.28 14.38 -0.05
C GLY A 99 -30.59 15.17 -0.04
N ASN A 100 -30.59 16.40 -0.54
CA ASN A 100 -31.78 17.23 -0.73
C ASN A 100 -32.39 17.13 -2.15
N GLY A 101 -31.87 16.24 -3.00
CA GLY A 101 -32.34 16.02 -4.37
C GLY A 101 -31.63 16.84 -5.45
N ASP A 102 -30.70 17.73 -5.09
CA ASP A 102 -30.00 18.57 -6.07
C ASP A 102 -28.91 17.80 -6.84
N CYS A 103 -28.63 18.26 -8.07
CA CYS A 103 -27.53 17.81 -8.93
C CYS A 103 -27.42 16.29 -9.13
N PRO A 104 -28.47 15.62 -9.64
CA PRO A 104 -28.34 14.23 -10.09
C PRO A 104 -27.25 14.15 -11.18
N THR A 105 -26.19 13.40 -10.92
CA THR A 105 -24.99 13.35 -11.76
C THR A 105 -24.61 11.91 -12.07
N GLN A 106 -24.52 11.58 -13.36
CA GLN A 106 -23.91 10.33 -13.81
C GLN A 106 -22.39 10.47 -13.76
N LEU A 107 -21.73 9.53 -13.10
CA LEU A 107 -20.28 9.56 -12.83
C LEU A 107 -19.48 8.63 -13.77
N GLY A 108 -20.18 7.87 -14.61
CA GLY A 108 -19.59 6.93 -15.57
C GLY A 108 -19.91 5.48 -15.19
N GLU A 109 -19.02 4.57 -15.57
CA GLU A 109 -19.14 3.15 -15.27
C GLU A 109 -17.88 2.67 -14.55
N VAL A 110 -18.05 1.72 -13.62
CA VAL A 110 -16.96 1.08 -12.90
C VAL A 110 -17.09 -0.43 -13.05
N THR A 111 -15.99 -1.09 -13.39
CA THR A 111 -15.96 -2.54 -13.53
C THR A 111 -15.46 -3.18 -12.24
N VAL A 112 -16.33 -3.95 -11.58
CA VAL A 112 -15.90 -4.96 -10.61
C VAL A 112 -15.45 -6.17 -11.42
N GLY A 113 -14.15 -6.45 -11.42
CA GLY A 113 -13.62 -7.62 -12.13
C GLY A 113 -13.86 -8.93 -11.35
N GLU A 114 -13.51 -10.04 -11.99
CA GLU A 114 -13.28 -11.31 -11.31
C GLU A 114 -11.79 -11.50 -11.07
N ASN A 115 -11.42 -11.90 -9.87
CA ASN A 115 -10.12 -12.53 -9.61
C ASN A 115 -10.10 -14.00 -10.11
N CYS A 116 -10.84 -14.29 -11.18
CA CYS A 116 -10.69 -15.48 -12.00
C CYS A 116 -9.65 -15.14 -13.07
N GLY A 117 -8.37 -15.15 -12.70
CA GLY A 117 -7.33 -15.36 -13.71
C GLY A 117 -7.67 -16.65 -14.47
N GLY A 118 -7.77 -16.56 -15.79
CA GLY A 118 -7.96 -17.74 -16.63
C GLY A 118 -6.87 -18.78 -16.36
N GLY A 119 -7.28 -20.02 -16.08
CA GLY A 119 -6.38 -21.16 -15.92
C GLY A 119 -6.42 -21.73 -14.51
N GLY A 120 -6.29 -23.06 -14.40
CA GLY A 120 -5.77 -23.67 -13.18
C GLY A 120 -4.32 -23.24 -12.99
N GLY A 121 -4.11 -21.98 -12.61
CA GLY A 121 -2.81 -21.43 -12.26
C GLY A 121 -2.38 -21.92 -10.89
N ASP A 122 -1.07 -22.07 -10.73
CA ASP A 122 -0.44 -22.50 -9.50
C ASP A 122 -0.83 -21.59 -8.33
N ALA A 123 -0.93 -22.15 -7.11
CA ALA A 123 -1.23 -21.35 -5.92
C ALA A 123 -0.13 -20.32 -5.63
N VAL A 124 1.05 -20.57 -6.19
CA VAL A 124 2.27 -19.77 -6.08
C VAL A 124 2.67 -19.33 -7.47
N THR A 125 3.00 -18.06 -7.65
CA THR A 125 3.67 -17.58 -8.87
C THR A 125 5.00 -16.97 -8.48
N THR A 126 6.08 -17.59 -8.94
CA THR A 126 7.46 -17.11 -8.80
C THR A 126 7.85 -16.28 -10.01
N PHE A 127 8.96 -15.55 -9.91
CA PHE A 127 9.41 -14.64 -10.96
C PHE A 127 10.90 -14.83 -11.21
N ASP A 128 11.24 -15.00 -12.48
CA ASP A 128 12.62 -15.04 -12.96
C ASP A 128 12.97 -13.69 -13.59
N TYR A 129 14.20 -13.26 -13.37
CA TYR A 129 14.78 -12.01 -13.81
C TYR A 129 15.94 -12.30 -14.77
N PRO A 130 16.14 -11.41 -15.76
CA PRO A 130 17.18 -11.56 -16.77
C PRO A 130 18.59 -11.46 -16.17
N GLY A 131 19.39 -12.52 -16.33
CA GLY A 131 20.83 -12.53 -16.07
C GLY A 131 21.29 -13.90 -15.54
N ASP A 132 22.59 -14.17 -15.58
CA ASP A 132 23.17 -15.38 -14.99
C ASP A 132 23.82 -15.03 -13.65
N ARG A 133 23.44 -15.72 -12.56
CA ARG A 133 24.02 -15.51 -11.23
C ARG A 133 25.55 -15.56 -11.20
N THR A 134 26.19 -16.32 -12.09
CA THR A 134 27.66 -16.45 -12.09
C THR A 134 28.40 -15.39 -12.89
N ASP A 135 27.75 -14.79 -13.89
CA ASP A 135 28.39 -13.91 -14.88
C ASP A 135 27.59 -12.60 -15.12
N ASP A 136 26.66 -12.25 -14.24
CA ASP A 136 25.79 -11.08 -14.39
C ASP A 136 26.60 -9.77 -14.40
N PRO A 137 26.69 -9.07 -15.55
CA PRO A 137 27.44 -7.82 -15.66
C PRO A 137 26.76 -6.67 -14.90
N HIS A 138 25.53 -6.85 -14.41
CA HIS A 138 24.76 -5.85 -13.68
C HIS A 138 24.79 -6.04 -12.16
N GLU A 139 25.36 -7.12 -11.62
CA GLU A 139 25.40 -7.41 -10.16
C GLU A 139 24.02 -7.33 -9.46
N ILE A 140 22.94 -7.75 -10.12
CA ILE A 140 21.57 -7.69 -9.57
C ILE A 140 21.22 -8.89 -8.70
N PHE A 141 21.94 -10.01 -8.78
CA PHE A 141 21.66 -11.21 -7.97
C PHE A 141 22.40 -11.22 -6.63
N SER A 142 21.76 -11.78 -5.61
CA SER A 142 22.36 -11.96 -4.28
C SER A 142 23.45 -13.03 -4.29
N ASP A 143 24.63 -12.62 -3.83
CA ASP A 143 25.73 -13.52 -3.46
C ASP A 143 25.77 -13.77 -1.94
N LYS A 144 24.67 -13.46 -1.23
CA LYS A 144 24.55 -13.55 0.23
C LYS A 144 23.53 -14.57 0.69
N PHE A 145 22.50 -14.85 -0.09
CA PHE A 145 21.41 -15.74 0.30
C PHE A 145 20.92 -16.60 -0.85
N ARG A 146 20.42 -17.79 -0.51
CA ARG A 146 19.54 -18.59 -1.38
C ARG A 146 18.24 -18.85 -0.64
N VAL A 147 17.14 -18.82 -1.37
CA VAL A 147 15.79 -19.00 -0.83
C VAL A 147 15.09 -20.06 -1.65
N TRP A 148 14.48 -21.03 -0.97
CA TRP A 148 13.59 -22.01 -1.58
C TRP A 148 12.20 -21.85 -1.01
N VAL A 149 11.20 -22.15 -1.84
CA VAL A 149 9.82 -22.28 -1.44
C VAL A 149 9.32 -23.68 -1.80
N ARG A 150 8.50 -24.25 -0.93
CA ARG A 150 7.73 -25.46 -1.21
C ARG A 150 6.28 -25.18 -0.90
N GLN A 151 5.41 -25.48 -1.85
CA GLN A 151 3.98 -25.52 -1.60
C GLN A 151 3.58 -26.90 -1.07
N ASP A 152 2.99 -26.96 0.12
CA ASP A 152 2.55 -28.17 0.80
C ASP A 152 3.67 -29.24 0.84
N ASN A 153 3.38 -30.44 0.33
CA ASN A 153 4.32 -31.56 0.19
C ASN A 153 4.96 -31.63 -1.21
N GLY A 154 4.92 -30.53 -1.97
CA GLY A 154 5.49 -30.42 -3.32
C GLY A 154 7.01 -30.48 -3.36
N ALA A 155 7.58 -30.24 -4.54
CA ALA A 155 9.02 -30.05 -4.67
C ALA A 155 9.43 -28.67 -4.12
N GLU A 156 10.67 -28.57 -3.62
CA GLU A 156 11.27 -27.25 -3.41
C GLU A 156 11.62 -26.62 -4.75
N GLU A 157 11.26 -25.35 -4.91
CA GLU A 157 11.64 -24.47 -5.99
C GLU A 157 12.55 -23.39 -5.43
N GLU A 158 13.69 -23.14 -6.10
CA GLU A 158 14.56 -22.05 -5.70
C GLU A 158 14.02 -20.72 -6.25
N LEU A 159 13.87 -19.73 -5.37
CA LEU A 159 13.51 -18.39 -5.75
C LEU A 159 14.74 -17.61 -6.20
N GLU A 160 14.57 -16.76 -7.20
CA GLU A 160 15.57 -15.76 -7.52
C GLU A 160 15.64 -14.68 -6.45
N VAL A 161 16.85 -14.48 -5.93
CA VAL A 161 17.13 -13.48 -4.90
C VAL A 161 17.94 -12.38 -5.54
N LEU A 162 17.34 -11.21 -5.66
CA LEU A 162 17.99 -10.00 -6.14
C LEU A 162 18.73 -9.29 -5.00
N MET A 163 19.57 -8.33 -5.33
CA MET A 163 20.34 -7.56 -4.36
C MET A 163 20.63 -6.15 -4.87
N THR A 164 20.53 -5.20 -3.95
CA THR A 164 21.09 -3.86 -4.10
C THR A 164 22.16 -3.60 -3.05
N LYS A 165 23.07 -2.68 -3.34
CA LYS A 165 24.20 -2.28 -2.49
C LYS A 165 24.23 -0.77 -2.36
N ALA A 166 24.66 -0.29 -1.20
CA ALA A 166 25.07 1.10 -1.09
C ALA A 166 26.31 1.34 -1.97
N ASN A 167 26.40 2.49 -2.62
CA ASN A 167 27.59 2.88 -3.40
C ASN A 167 27.98 4.33 -3.08
N THR A 168 29.23 4.68 -3.37
CA THR A 168 29.78 6.02 -3.06
C THR A 168 29.01 7.16 -3.74
N ARG A 169 28.42 6.91 -4.92
CA ARG A 169 27.57 7.89 -5.63
C ARG A 169 26.27 8.17 -4.90
N SER A 170 25.76 7.19 -4.16
CA SER A 170 24.52 7.29 -3.38
C SER A 170 24.79 7.89 -2.01
N LEU A 171 25.96 7.67 -1.41
CA LEU A 171 26.22 8.03 0.00
C LEU A 171 26.91 9.39 0.18
N THR A 172 26.97 10.21 -0.86
CA THR A 172 27.59 11.54 -0.78
C THR A 172 26.96 12.35 0.36
N GLY A 173 27.77 13.05 1.15
CA GLY A 173 27.29 13.86 2.29
C GLY A 173 27.08 13.10 3.61
N MET A 174 27.25 11.78 3.64
CA MET A 174 27.24 11.04 4.91
C MET A 174 28.53 11.25 5.73
N PRO A 175 28.46 11.23 7.08
CA PRO A 175 29.66 11.20 7.91
C PRO A 175 30.54 9.98 7.60
N PRO A 176 31.90 10.08 7.62
CA PRO A 176 32.79 9.00 7.17
C PRO A 176 32.58 7.64 7.85
N ALA A 177 32.30 7.62 9.15
CA ALA A 177 32.04 6.37 9.88
C ALA A 177 30.72 5.70 9.44
N LEU A 178 29.69 6.51 9.17
CA LEU A 178 28.42 6.04 8.64
C LEU A 178 28.59 5.51 7.22
N GLU A 179 29.27 6.29 6.38
CA GLU A 179 29.58 5.90 5.00
C GLU A 179 30.33 4.57 4.97
N ALA A 180 31.33 4.39 5.84
CA ALA A 180 32.09 3.15 5.96
C ALA A 180 31.20 1.95 6.33
N ASP A 181 30.28 2.10 7.30
CA ASP A 181 29.32 1.05 7.61
C ASP A 181 28.40 0.77 6.42
N MET A 182 27.79 1.80 5.83
CA MET A 182 26.84 1.69 4.72
C MET A 182 27.44 1.01 3.48
N LEU A 183 28.69 1.33 3.11
CA LEU A 183 29.39 0.71 1.98
C LEU A 183 29.62 -0.81 2.13
N THR A 184 29.53 -1.35 3.34
CA THR A 184 29.67 -2.79 3.57
C THR A 184 28.36 -3.56 3.52
N ARG A 185 27.23 -2.86 3.34
CA ARG A 185 25.89 -3.40 3.49
C ARG A 185 25.28 -3.78 2.14
N THR A 186 24.44 -4.80 2.20
CA THR A 186 23.67 -5.28 1.06
C THR A 186 22.23 -5.50 1.47
N PHE A 187 21.30 -5.26 0.55
CA PHE A 187 19.89 -5.55 0.74
C PHE A 187 19.46 -6.55 -0.32
N SER A 188 19.28 -7.80 0.09
CA SER A 188 18.77 -8.87 -0.76
C SER A 188 17.26 -8.97 -0.66
N TYR A 189 16.63 -9.38 -1.75
CA TYR A 189 15.18 -9.39 -1.87
C TYR A 189 14.71 -10.53 -2.76
N THR A 190 13.58 -11.15 -2.40
CA THR A 190 12.81 -11.99 -3.31
C THR A 190 11.32 -11.86 -3.01
N HIS A 191 10.49 -12.24 -3.99
CA HIS A 191 9.05 -12.29 -3.81
C HIS A 191 8.36 -13.32 -4.68
N LEU A 192 7.11 -13.58 -4.32
CA LEU A 192 6.18 -14.40 -5.09
C LEU A 192 4.77 -13.89 -4.86
N ASN A 193 3.87 -14.24 -5.78
CA ASN A 193 2.43 -14.12 -5.52
C ASN A 193 1.90 -15.41 -4.92
N PHE A 194 0.97 -15.27 -3.97
CA PHE A 194 0.35 -16.40 -3.31
C PHE A 194 -1.18 -16.26 -3.21
N ARG A 195 -1.86 -17.34 -3.59
CA ARG A 195 -3.31 -17.53 -3.49
C ARG A 195 -3.67 -18.17 -2.15
N SER A 196 -3.83 -17.34 -1.13
CA SER A 196 -4.19 -17.82 0.21
C SER A 196 -5.59 -18.45 0.31
N ASP A 197 -6.47 -18.17 -0.67
CA ASP A 197 -7.82 -18.79 -0.77
C ASP A 197 -7.77 -20.31 -1.01
N GLN A 198 -6.64 -20.83 -1.51
CA GLN A 198 -6.46 -22.26 -1.78
C GLN A 198 -6.05 -23.07 -0.53
N ARG A 199 -5.86 -22.42 0.63
CA ARG A 199 -5.49 -23.06 1.92
C ARG A 199 -4.22 -23.91 1.89
N SER A 200 -3.33 -23.67 0.92
CA SER A 200 -2.02 -24.31 0.87
C SER A 200 -1.06 -23.66 1.86
N GLU A 201 -0.08 -24.42 2.32
CA GLU A 201 1.03 -23.93 3.14
C GLU A 201 2.27 -23.68 2.27
N LEU A 202 2.93 -22.56 2.50
CA LEU A 202 4.26 -22.29 1.95
C LEU A 202 5.29 -22.56 3.01
N THR A 203 6.22 -23.47 2.75
CA THR A 203 7.43 -23.64 3.54
C THR A 203 8.59 -22.95 2.82
N PHE A 204 9.24 -22.01 3.49
CA PHE A 204 10.45 -21.36 3.02
C PHE A 204 11.67 -21.96 3.71
N ARG A 205 12.73 -22.16 2.96
CA ARG A 205 14.07 -22.50 3.46
C ARG A 205 15.05 -21.45 2.97
N VAL A 206 15.84 -20.90 3.87
CA VAL A 206 16.76 -19.79 3.58
C VAL A 206 18.16 -20.18 4.02
N GLU A 207 19.11 -20.18 3.10
CA GLU A 207 20.53 -20.40 3.36
C GLU A 207 21.30 -19.08 3.29
N ARG A 208 22.26 -18.89 4.22
CA ARG A 208 23.28 -17.83 4.08
C ARG A 208 24.49 -18.35 3.30
N LEU A 209 25.04 -17.50 2.44
CA LEU A 209 26.24 -17.79 1.63
C LEU A 209 27.51 -17.06 2.14
N PHE A 210 27.34 -16.04 2.98
CA PHE A 210 28.46 -15.31 3.56
C PHE A 210 29.02 -15.99 4.81
N GLY A 211 30.32 -15.79 5.06
CA GLY A 211 31.03 -16.35 6.22
C GLY A 211 30.97 -15.45 7.47
N GLY A 212 31.69 -15.86 8.51
CA GLY A 212 31.71 -15.17 9.80
C GLY A 212 30.88 -15.89 10.87
N ALA A 213 31.05 -15.50 12.13
CA ALA A 213 30.38 -16.15 13.25
C ALA A 213 28.92 -15.70 13.35
N ILE A 214 28.00 -16.66 13.34
CA ILE A 214 26.56 -16.49 13.48
C ILE A 214 26.09 -17.33 14.67
N ALA A 215 25.28 -16.73 15.54
CA ALA A 215 24.76 -17.32 16.76
C ALA A 215 23.35 -17.92 16.58
N GLY A 216 22.61 -17.50 15.55
CA GLY A 216 21.26 -17.98 15.26
C GLY A 216 20.62 -17.21 14.11
N ALA A 217 19.34 -17.42 13.86
CA ALA A 217 18.57 -16.66 12.89
C ALA A 217 17.18 -16.30 13.45
N SER A 218 16.60 -15.19 12.99
CA SER A 218 15.29 -14.70 13.41
C SER A 218 14.48 -14.18 12.23
N LEU A 219 13.15 -14.18 12.41
CA LEU A 219 12.17 -13.64 11.47
C LEU A 219 11.54 -12.39 12.04
N HIS A 220 11.31 -11.41 11.16
CA HIS A 220 10.71 -10.13 11.49
C HIS A 220 9.66 -9.76 10.42
N PRO A 221 8.52 -9.15 10.79
CA PRO A 221 8.15 -8.80 12.15
C PRO A 221 7.72 -10.00 13.00
N ARG A 222 8.00 -9.95 14.30
CA ARG A 222 7.63 -10.95 15.32
C ARG A 222 6.12 -11.05 15.48
N SER A 223 5.38 -10.00 15.16
CA SER A 223 3.91 -9.96 15.17
C SER A 223 3.26 -10.97 14.22
N TYR A 224 3.99 -11.54 13.26
CA TYR A 224 3.50 -12.62 12.42
C TYR A 224 3.55 -13.99 13.09
N GLU A 225 4.22 -14.11 14.24
CA GLU A 225 4.30 -15.35 15.04
C GLU A 225 4.68 -16.60 14.23
N LEU A 226 5.55 -16.42 13.23
CA LEU A 226 5.93 -17.50 12.32
C LEU A 226 6.77 -18.56 13.04
N ALA A 227 6.22 -19.77 13.09
CA ALA A 227 6.95 -20.94 13.52
C ALA A 227 8.14 -21.18 12.58
N HIS A 228 9.32 -21.34 13.16
CA HIS A 228 10.55 -21.53 12.42
C HIS A 228 11.52 -22.45 13.14
N SER A 229 12.46 -23.01 12.38
CA SER A 229 13.57 -23.81 12.88
C SER A 229 14.87 -23.34 12.27
N VAL A 230 15.92 -23.25 13.09
CA VAL A 230 17.28 -22.92 12.66
C VAL A 230 18.14 -24.16 12.83
N ASN A 231 18.98 -24.47 11.84
CA ASN A 231 19.88 -25.61 11.93
C ASN A 231 21.03 -25.36 12.94
N ASN A 232 21.75 -26.42 13.32
CA ASN A 232 22.72 -26.38 14.43
C ASN A 232 23.88 -25.39 14.22
N ASP A 233 24.28 -25.14 12.98
CA ASP A 233 25.36 -24.22 12.61
C ASP A 233 24.86 -22.83 12.17
N ALA A 234 23.56 -22.58 12.30
CA ALA A 234 22.89 -21.35 11.90
C ALA A 234 23.26 -20.92 10.47
N SER A 235 23.41 -21.89 9.57
CA SER A 235 23.58 -21.65 8.13
C SER A 235 22.23 -21.61 7.39
N GLU A 236 21.18 -22.14 8.02
CA GLU A 236 19.85 -22.25 7.44
C GLU A 236 18.74 -21.94 8.45
N ILE A 237 17.67 -21.28 7.98
CA ILE A 237 16.40 -21.12 8.69
C ILE A 237 15.25 -21.59 7.79
N THR A 238 14.32 -22.35 8.37
CA THR A 238 13.09 -22.82 7.71
C THR A 238 11.88 -22.28 8.46
N PHE A 239 10.85 -21.82 7.73
CA PHE A 239 9.60 -21.35 8.31
C PHE A 239 8.41 -21.59 7.38
N SER A 240 7.19 -21.58 7.91
CA SER A 240 5.99 -21.76 7.08
C SER A 240 4.94 -20.69 7.32
N LEU A 241 4.14 -20.40 6.29
CA LEU A 241 2.95 -19.55 6.40
C LEU A 241 1.85 -19.96 5.40
N GLN A 242 0.62 -19.57 5.70
CA GLN A 242 -0.58 -19.85 4.89
C GLN A 242 -1.29 -18.56 4.43
N ALA A 243 -0.59 -17.44 4.45
CA ALA A 243 -1.13 -16.12 4.15
C ALA A 243 -0.32 -15.40 3.08
N ASN A 244 -0.94 -14.46 2.39
CA ASN A 244 -0.26 -13.44 1.59
C ASN A 244 -0.29 -12.11 2.34
N ARG A 245 0.21 -11.04 1.71
CA ARG A 245 0.37 -9.71 2.31
C ARG A 245 1.32 -9.75 3.51
N LYS A 246 2.44 -10.45 3.34
CA LYS A 246 3.50 -10.57 4.36
C LYS A 246 4.84 -10.12 3.79
N HIS A 247 5.51 -9.25 4.53
CA HIS A 247 6.87 -8.79 4.26
C HIS A 247 7.76 -9.26 5.40
N ILE A 248 8.66 -10.21 5.12
CA ILE A 248 9.40 -10.97 6.14
C ILE A 248 10.89 -10.69 5.98
N SER A 249 11.47 -10.00 6.96
CA SER A 249 12.92 -9.87 7.10
C SER A 249 13.49 -11.11 7.77
N VAL A 250 14.54 -11.67 7.18
CA VAL A 250 15.27 -12.82 7.72
C VAL A 250 16.66 -12.37 8.12
N VAL A 251 17.00 -12.52 9.40
CA VAL A 251 18.28 -12.05 9.95
C VAL A 251 19.05 -13.21 10.54
N PHE A 252 20.23 -13.48 9.98
CA PHE A 252 21.24 -14.33 10.62
C PHE A 252 22.02 -13.48 11.63
N ASN A 253 21.79 -13.74 12.91
CA ASN A 253 22.24 -12.93 14.03
C ASN A 253 23.66 -13.30 14.44
N GLY A 254 24.57 -12.33 14.48
CA GLY A 254 25.92 -12.50 14.99
C GLY A 254 26.92 -11.53 14.37
N PRO A 255 28.16 -11.47 14.89
CA PRO A 255 29.18 -10.53 14.42
C PRO A 255 29.56 -10.71 12.95
N GLY A 256 29.32 -11.89 12.35
CA GLY A 256 29.47 -12.11 10.91
C GLY A 256 28.49 -11.32 10.04
N ASN A 257 27.38 -10.83 10.60
CA ASN A 257 26.34 -10.10 9.88
C ASN A 257 25.97 -8.75 10.52
N THR A 258 26.85 -8.18 11.36
CA THR A 258 26.65 -6.84 11.93
C THR A 258 27.67 -5.86 11.39
N THR A 259 27.29 -4.60 11.20
CA THR A 259 28.24 -3.53 10.86
C THR A 259 29.15 -3.23 12.04
N THR A 260 30.32 -2.68 11.75
CA THR A 260 31.39 -2.52 12.75
C THR A 260 31.11 -1.41 13.74
N ASN A 261 30.61 -0.26 13.27
CA ASN A 261 30.48 0.93 14.10
C ASN A 261 29.11 0.99 14.78
N GLU A 262 28.05 0.72 14.02
CA GLU A 262 26.66 0.93 14.47
C GLU A 262 25.96 -0.37 14.90
N GLY A 263 26.54 -1.54 14.58
CA GLY A 263 25.98 -2.85 14.93
C GLY A 263 24.70 -3.22 14.17
N TRP A 264 24.40 -2.56 13.06
CA TRP A 264 23.22 -2.85 12.24
C TRP A 264 23.37 -4.13 11.43
N VAL A 265 22.26 -4.66 10.92
CA VAL A 265 22.27 -5.81 10.00
C VAL A 265 23.05 -5.44 8.74
N ARG A 266 24.09 -6.21 8.44
CA ARG A 266 25.00 -5.95 7.31
C ARG A 266 24.44 -6.49 5.99
N HIS A 267 24.11 -7.77 5.94
CA HIS A 267 23.47 -8.45 4.83
C HIS A 267 22.02 -8.68 5.20
N MET A 268 21.15 -7.85 4.61
CA MET A 268 19.70 -7.84 4.85
C MET A 268 19.02 -8.75 3.83
N LEU A 269 17.96 -9.45 4.22
CA LEU A 269 17.10 -10.21 3.30
C LEU A 269 15.64 -9.92 3.60
N LEU A 270 14.88 -9.58 2.57
CA LEU A 270 13.43 -9.45 2.61
C LEU A 270 12.78 -10.47 1.67
N ILE A 271 11.81 -11.23 2.17
CA ILE A 271 10.92 -12.11 1.40
C ILE A 271 9.52 -11.49 1.44
N SER A 272 8.95 -11.18 0.27
CA SER A 272 7.56 -10.70 0.18
C SER A 272 6.64 -11.78 -0.40
N VAL A 273 5.54 -12.05 0.29
CA VAL A 273 4.47 -12.94 -0.18
C VAL A 273 3.29 -12.06 -0.56
N ASP A 274 3.22 -11.69 -1.83
CA ASP A 274 2.23 -10.77 -2.36
C ASP A 274 0.92 -11.48 -2.70
N PRO A 275 -0.23 -10.78 -2.68
CA PRO A 275 -1.43 -11.31 -3.29
C PRO A 275 -1.26 -11.40 -4.81
N VAL A 276 -1.99 -12.31 -5.46
CA VAL A 276 -2.10 -12.34 -6.92
C VAL A 276 -2.57 -11.00 -7.48
N GLU A 277 -2.12 -10.68 -8.69
CA GLU A 277 -2.51 -9.46 -9.38
C GLU A 277 -4.01 -9.45 -9.69
N ASN A 278 -4.67 -8.32 -9.44
CA ASN A 278 -6.06 -8.12 -9.79
C ASN A 278 -6.15 -7.57 -11.22
N ASN A 279 -6.64 -8.40 -12.16
CA ASN A 279 -6.82 -8.04 -13.57
C ASN A 279 -5.57 -7.40 -14.24
N PRO A 280 -4.43 -8.09 -14.28
CA PRO A 280 -3.26 -7.58 -14.99
C PRO A 280 -3.60 -7.32 -16.47
N PRO A 281 -3.13 -6.22 -17.08
CA PRO A 281 -3.36 -5.93 -18.49
C PRO A 281 -2.83 -7.07 -19.38
N ALA A 282 -3.63 -7.50 -20.35
CA ALA A 282 -3.16 -8.47 -21.34
C ALA A 282 -2.21 -7.79 -22.34
N ILE A 283 -1.07 -8.43 -22.64
CA ILE A 283 -0.05 -7.89 -23.54
C ILE A 283 -0.58 -7.54 -24.95
N ASN A 284 -1.66 -8.21 -25.38
CA ASN A 284 -2.32 -8.01 -26.67
C ASN A 284 -3.65 -7.23 -26.57
N ALA A 285 -3.97 -6.64 -25.43
CA ALA A 285 -5.19 -5.86 -25.26
C ALA A 285 -5.16 -4.60 -26.16
N PRO A 286 -6.29 -4.17 -26.74
CA PRO A 286 -6.37 -2.92 -27.49
C PRO A 286 -5.83 -1.74 -26.69
N GLY A 287 -5.04 -0.87 -27.33
CA GLY A 287 -4.40 0.28 -26.68
C GLY A 287 -3.15 -0.06 -25.85
N THR A 288 -2.73 -1.32 -25.81
CA THR A 288 -1.48 -1.74 -25.17
C THR A 288 -0.31 -1.65 -26.14
N VAL A 289 0.78 -1.03 -25.70
CA VAL A 289 2.05 -0.94 -26.41
C VAL A 289 3.11 -1.63 -25.56
N VAL A 290 3.71 -2.69 -26.10
CA VAL A 290 4.83 -3.39 -25.47
C VAL A 290 6.09 -2.56 -25.65
N TYR A 291 6.76 -2.19 -24.56
CA TYR A 291 7.98 -1.37 -24.60
C TYR A 291 9.13 -2.10 -25.30
N ALA A 292 9.85 -1.38 -26.16
CA ALA A 292 11.15 -1.76 -26.69
C ALA A 292 11.98 -0.49 -26.94
N PRO A 293 13.32 -0.57 -26.82
CA PRO A 293 14.19 0.61 -26.88
C PRO A 293 14.29 1.25 -28.28
N ASP A 294 13.80 0.58 -29.32
CA ASP A 294 13.80 1.02 -30.73
C ASP A 294 12.40 1.43 -31.24
N LEU A 295 11.41 1.55 -30.36
CA LEU A 295 10.07 2.01 -30.74
C LEU A 295 10.06 3.48 -31.14
N ASN A 296 9.17 3.80 -32.09
CA ASN A 296 8.76 5.17 -32.33
C ASN A 296 8.14 5.77 -31.05
N PRO A 297 8.69 6.88 -30.50
CA PRO A 297 8.17 7.53 -29.28
C PRO A 297 6.67 7.84 -29.31
N ALA A 298 6.12 8.16 -30.49
CA ALA A 298 4.70 8.48 -30.65
C ALA A 298 3.75 7.32 -30.28
N LEU A 299 4.23 6.06 -30.31
CA LEU A 299 3.45 4.90 -29.87
C LEU A 299 3.28 4.90 -28.35
N LEU A 300 4.34 5.20 -27.59
CA LEU A 300 4.27 5.29 -26.13
C LEU A 300 3.39 6.47 -25.69
N GLU A 301 3.46 7.58 -26.42
CA GLU A 301 2.63 8.76 -26.16
C GLU A 301 1.12 8.55 -26.33
N SER A 302 0.73 7.62 -27.21
CA SER A 302 -0.66 7.31 -27.54
C SER A 302 -1.18 6.04 -26.88
N ALA A 303 -0.31 5.31 -26.17
CA ALA A 303 -0.67 4.09 -25.47
C ALA A 303 -1.66 4.36 -24.33
N GLN A 304 -2.67 3.48 -24.18
CA GLN A 304 -3.44 3.40 -22.94
C GLN A 304 -2.64 2.67 -21.87
N THR A 305 -1.97 1.58 -22.27
CA THR A 305 -1.10 0.79 -21.42
C THR A 305 0.27 0.65 -22.06
N ILE A 306 1.32 1.01 -21.34
CA ILE A 306 2.72 0.71 -21.70
C ILE A 306 3.11 -0.54 -20.92
N TYR A 307 3.41 -1.62 -21.63
CA TYR A 307 3.65 -2.94 -21.06
C TYR A 307 5.14 -3.29 -21.11
N PHE A 308 5.77 -3.50 -19.96
CA PHE A 308 7.11 -4.06 -19.84
C PHE A 308 6.98 -5.57 -19.56
N PRO A 309 7.28 -6.45 -20.53
CA PRO A 309 7.32 -7.89 -20.30
C PRO A 309 8.53 -8.27 -19.42
N PRO A 310 8.62 -9.53 -18.95
CA PRO A 310 9.83 -10.01 -18.28
C PRO A 310 11.07 -9.74 -19.14
N GLY A 311 12.11 -9.20 -18.52
CA GLY A 311 13.27 -8.67 -19.25
C GLY A 311 13.93 -7.48 -18.56
N TYR A 312 15.10 -7.09 -19.08
CA TYR A 312 15.91 -6.01 -18.53
C TYR A 312 15.81 -4.81 -19.46
N TYR A 313 15.51 -3.65 -18.89
CA TYR A 313 15.27 -2.42 -19.63
C TYR A 313 16.01 -1.28 -18.97
N ASN A 314 17.01 -0.74 -19.65
CA ASN A 314 17.58 0.55 -19.29
C ASN A 314 16.94 1.64 -20.14
N LEU A 315 16.28 2.62 -19.51
CA LEU A 315 15.58 3.68 -20.25
C LEU A 315 16.52 4.65 -20.97
N TYR A 316 17.82 4.71 -20.64
CA TYR A 316 18.81 5.44 -21.46
C TYR A 316 19.02 4.82 -22.84
N ASP A 317 18.84 3.50 -23.00
CA ASP A 317 19.03 2.84 -24.30
C ASP A 317 18.02 3.35 -25.33
N PHE A 318 16.84 3.75 -24.89
CA PHE A 318 15.83 4.37 -25.74
C PHE A 318 16.35 5.67 -26.38
N VAL A 319 17.09 6.46 -25.59
CA VAL A 319 17.67 7.75 -26.00
C VAL A 319 18.76 7.55 -27.03
N ALA A 320 19.65 6.58 -26.79
CA ALA A 320 20.74 6.26 -27.69
C ALA A 320 20.24 5.73 -29.05
N LYS A 321 19.16 4.94 -29.06
CA LYS A 321 18.64 4.29 -30.29
C LYS A 321 17.71 5.16 -31.12
N ASN A 322 17.11 6.20 -30.55
CA ASN A 322 16.16 7.09 -31.25
C ASN A 322 16.77 8.44 -31.67
N ASN A 323 18.07 8.47 -32.01
CA ASN A 323 18.80 9.64 -32.55
C ASN A 323 18.74 10.91 -31.70
N GLY A 324 18.78 10.77 -30.36
CA GLY A 324 18.72 11.89 -29.43
C GLY A 324 17.29 12.39 -29.27
N VAL A 325 16.57 11.80 -28.31
CA VAL A 325 15.26 12.33 -27.92
C VAL A 325 15.43 13.77 -27.46
N GLU A 326 14.49 14.64 -27.83
CA GLU A 326 14.43 15.99 -27.29
C GLU A 326 14.44 15.92 -25.75
N GLU A 327 15.04 16.92 -25.10
CA GLU A 327 14.98 17.10 -23.65
C GLU A 327 13.54 17.03 -23.12
N GLU A 328 12.56 17.33 -23.98
CA GLU A 328 11.13 17.29 -23.71
C GLU A 328 10.36 16.05 -24.21
N GLY A 329 11.04 14.99 -24.65
CA GLY A 329 10.41 13.76 -25.14
C GLY A 329 9.62 12.98 -24.07
N PHE A 330 8.76 12.07 -24.53
CA PHE A 330 7.98 11.18 -23.65
C PHE A 330 8.87 10.30 -22.77
N ILE A 331 9.96 9.77 -23.32
CA ILE A 331 11.10 9.29 -22.54
C ILE A 331 12.16 10.38 -22.61
N THR A 332 12.55 10.91 -21.45
CA THR A 332 13.56 11.97 -21.36
C THR A 332 14.94 11.44 -21.69
N TYR A 333 15.86 12.34 -22.04
CA TYR A 333 17.27 11.99 -22.25
C TYR A 333 17.93 11.34 -21.02
N ASN A 334 17.35 11.54 -19.83
CA ASN A 334 17.77 10.94 -18.56
C ASN A 334 17.10 9.60 -18.24
N GLY A 335 16.30 9.02 -19.15
CA GLY A 335 15.63 7.75 -18.92
C GLY A 335 14.41 7.86 -17.99
N GLY A 336 13.66 8.97 -18.09
CA GLY A 336 12.41 9.18 -17.35
C GLY A 336 11.17 9.10 -18.24
N ILE A 337 10.12 8.39 -17.82
CA ILE A 337 8.83 8.30 -18.55
C ILE A 337 7.88 9.41 -18.11
N ARG A 338 7.42 10.25 -19.05
CA ARG A 338 6.40 11.31 -18.85
C ARG A 338 4.99 10.79 -19.03
N LEU A 339 4.47 10.16 -17.99
CA LEU A 339 3.14 9.57 -18.02
C LEU A 339 2.06 10.65 -18.06
N ARG A 340 1.06 10.52 -18.94
CA ARG A 340 -0.08 11.45 -19.06
C ARG A 340 -1.31 10.91 -18.34
N SER A 341 -2.32 11.77 -18.17
CA SER A 341 -3.62 11.37 -17.61
C SER A 341 -4.21 10.11 -18.25
N ASN A 342 -4.78 9.22 -17.42
CA ASN A 342 -5.39 7.93 -17.81
C ASN A 342 -4.44 6.88 -18.42
N GLN A 343 -3.13 7.14 -18.51
CA GLN A 343 -2.18 6.13 -18.97
C GLN A 343 -1.78 5.18 -17.84
N THR A 344 -1.53 3.92 -18.21
CA THR A 344 -1.02 2.87 -17.34
C THR A 344 0.38 2.48 -17.78
N VAL A 345 1.33 2.42 -16.84
CA VAL A 345 2.55 1.63 -16.99
C VAL A 345 2.35 0.32 -16.25
N TYR A 346 2.50 -0.79 -16.96
CA TYR A 346 2.47 -2.13 -16.39
C TYR A 346 3.87 -2.74 -16.45
N ILE A 347 4.43 -3.07 -15.29
CA ILE A 347 5.74 -3.70 -15.17
C ILE A 347 5.53 -5.14 -14.67
N ALA A 348 5.57 -6.10 -15.59
CA ALA A 348 5.29 -7.50 -15.28
C ALA A 348 6.29 -8.06 -14.25
N GLY A 349 5.87 -9.05 -13.46
CA GLY A 349 6.82 -9.82 -12.66
C GLY A 349 7.92 -10.43 -13.55
N GLY A 350 9.17 -10.36 -13.10
CA GLY A 350 10.36 -10.69 -13.91
C GLY A 350 10.87 -9.57 -14.82
N ALA A 351 10.22 -8.40 -14.85
CA ALA A 351 10.72 -7.22 -15.54
C ALA A 351 11.55 -6.33 -14.59
N TYR A 352 12.70 -5.86 -15.07
CA TYR A 352 13.62 -4.98 -14.36
C TYR A 352 13.84 -3.71 -15.19
N VAL A 353 13.40 -2.56 -14.69
CA VAL A 353 13.46 -1.28 -15.40
C VAL A 353 14.38 -0.31 -14.67
N GLU A 354 15.51 0.06 -15.26
CA GLU A 354 16.35 1.15 -14.77
C GLU A 354 15.85 2.49 -15.31
N GLY A 355 15.36 3.34 -14.42
CA GLY A 355 14.75 4.62 -14.79
C GLY A 355 13.83 5.21 -13.73
N TYR A 356 13.03 6.20 -14.13
CA TYR A 356 11.98 6.78 -13.29
C TYR A 356 10.71 7.10 -14.09
N ILE A 357 9.57 7.23 -13.40
CA ILE A 357 8.28 7.59 -14.01
C ILE A 357 7.77 8.86 -13.35
N PHE A 358 7.35 9.83 -14.15
CA PHE A 358 6.81 11.08 -13.62
C PHE A 358 5.65 11.63 -14.44
N ASN A 359 4.80 12.42 -13.80
CA ASN A 359 3.65 13.05 -14.43
C ASN A 359 4.08 14.11 -15.45
N ASN A 360 3.44 14.13 -16.62
CA ASN A 360 3.70 15.15 -17.62
C ASN A 360 3.30 16.55 -17.11
N GLY A 361 2.07 16.70 -16.61
CA GLY A 361 1.52 17.91 -16.01
C GLY A 361 1.17 17.75 -14.53
N PHE A 362 1.28 18.83 -13.75
CA PHE A 362 1.00 18.84 -12.30
C PHE A 362 -0.43 18.40 -11.93
N ASN A 363 -1.40 18.62 -12.83
CA ASN A 363 -2.80 18.22 -12.64
C ASN A 363 -3.18 16.97 -13.46
N ASP A 364 -2.21 16.21 -13.99
CA ASP A 364 -2.54 14.92 -14.60
C ASP A 364 -3.28 14.04 -13.61
N ALA A 365 -4.18 13.20 -14.09
CA ALA A 365 -5.04 12.41 -13.22
C ALA A 365 -5.22 10.98 -13.71
N ARG A 366 -5.51 10.07 -12.77
CA ARG A 366 -5.85 8.66 -13.06
C ARG A 366 -4.73 7.90 -13.78
N GLN A 367 -3.49 8.30 -13.53
CA GLN A 367 -2.31 7.54 -13.94
C GLN A 367 -2.20 6.27 -13.11
N ARG A 368 -1.71 5.19 -13.71
CA ARG A 368 -1.50 3.91 -13.03
C ARG A 368 -0.08 3.40 -13.26
N VAL A 369 0.58 2.94 -12.22
CA VAL A 369 1.86 2.21 -12.32
C VAL A 369 1.71 0.92 -11.52
N ILE A 370 1.55 -0.20 -12.21
CA ILE A 370 1.08 -1.46 -11.60
C ILE A 370 1.90 -2.66 -12.08
N GLY A 371 1.89 -3.75 -11.31
CA GLY A 371 2.49 -5.03 -11.67
C GLY A 371 3.31 -5.64 -10.54
N ARG A 372 4.27 -6.48 -10.87
CA ARG A 372 5.17 -7.16 -9.91
C ARG A 372 6.65 -7.01 -10.28
N GLY A 373 6.96 -6.17 -11.26
CA GLY A 373 8.34 -5.87 -11.63
C GLY A 373 8.99 -4.78 -10.79
N ILE A 374 10.19 -4.41 -11.21
CA ILE A 374 11.10 -3.52 -10.49
C ILE A 374 11.34 -2.25 -11.29
N ILE A 375 11.33 -1.12 -10.60
CA ILE A 375 11.92 0.14 -11.07
C ILE A 375 13.13 0.48 -10.20
N ASP A 376 14.27 0.76 -10.82
CA ASP A 376 15.53 0.97 -10.11
C ASP A 376 16.24 2.27 -10.55
N GLY A 377 16.61 3.07 -9.57
CA GLY A 377 17.34 4.32 -9.73
C GLY A 377 18.86 4.19 -9.78
N ARG A 378 19.41 2.97 -9.81
CA ARG A 378 20.85 2.70 -9.59
C ARG A 378 21.82 3.40 -10.54
N GLN A 379 21.34 3.82 -11.70
CA GLN A 379 22.13 4.56 -12.68
C GLN A 379 22.33 6.03 -12.32
N TYR A 380 21.56 6.56 -11.38
CA TYR A 380 21.57 7.95 -10.96
C TYR A 380 22.44 8.17 -9.71
N THR A 381 23.00 9.37 -9.59
CA THR A 381 23.73 9.81 -8.38
C THR A 381 22.76 10.37 -7.34
N TRP A 382 23.18 10.45 -6.08
CA TRP A 382 22.41 11.14 -5.04
C TRP A 382 22.10 12.59 -5.46
N HIS A 383 20.85 13.00 -5.34
CA HIS A 383 20.35 14.28 -5.84
C HIS A 383 20.70 14.53 -7.31
N ALA A 384 20.73 13.48 -8.15
CA ALA A 384 20.71 13.65 -9.59
C ALA A 384 19.48 14.48 -9.96
N ALA A 385 19.69 15.79 -10.00
CA ALA A 385 18.95 16.70 -10.83
C ALA A 385 19.31 16.39 -12.27
N ASP A 386 18.51 16.91 -13.19
CA ASP A 386 18.76 16.87 -14.63
C ASP A 386 20.11 17.49 -15.10
N ASP A 387 21.09 17.72 -14.23
CA ASP A 387 22.46 18.00 -14.66
C ASP A 387 23.46 17.71 -13.56
N PHE A 388 24.26 16.65 -13.70
CA PHE A 388 25.61 16.64 -13.17
C PHE A 388 26.52 15.82 -14.08
N ASP A 389 27.07 16.54 -15.06
CA ASP A 389 28.45 16.50 -15.53
C ASP A 389 29.36 15.48 -14.79
N ARG A 390 30.08 14.68 -15.58
CA ARG A 390 31.08 13.67 -15.13
C ARG A 390 32.27 14.27 -14.35
N ASP A 391 32.26 15.55 -14.01
CA ASP A 391 33.42 16.33 -13.55
C ASP A 391 33.21 17.14 -12.24
N GLY A 392 32.36 16.67 -11.32
CA GLY A 392 32.50 17.02 -9.89
C GLY A 392 32.33 18.49 -9.46
N ALA A 393 31.57 19.32 -10.20
CA ALA A 393 31.41 20.75 -9.89
C ALA A 393 30.02 21.10 -9.35
N ASN A 394 29.91 21.18 -8.02
CA ASN A 394 28.73 21.55 -7.22
C ASN A 394 28.00 22.82 -7.76
N SER A 395 26.88 22.69 -8.49
CA SER A 395 25.98 23.80 -8.78
C SER A 395 24.51 23.37 -8.79
N ARG A 396 23.74 23.81 -7.79
CA ARG A 396 22.28 23.62 -7.69
C ARG A 396 21.46 24.39 -8.74
N PHE A 397 22.10 25.08 -9.68
CA PHE A 397 21.45 25.82 -10.76
C PHE A 397 22.44 25.99 -11.91
N ARG A 398 22.49 25.04 -12.84
CA ARG A 398 23.15 25.25 -14.12
C ARG A 398 22.08 25.46 -15.19
N ALA A 399 22.09 26.64 -15.79
CA ALA A 399 21.29 26.94 -16.96
C ALA A 399 21.83 26.13 -18.14
N ILE A 400 21.06 25.16 -18.64
CA ILE A 400 21.41 24.46 -19.88
C ILE A 400 20.76 25.20 -21.05
N TRP A 401 21.60 25.59 -22.00
CA TRP A 401 21.32 26.14 -23.33
C TRP A 401 20.82 27.60 -23.46
N GLN A 402 21.73 28.49 -23.88
CA GLN A 402 21.37 29.73 -24.58
C GLN A 402 21.16 29.41 -26.08
N PRO A 403 19.99 29.69 -26.68
CA PRO A 403 19.88 29.71 -28.12
C PRO A 403 20.85 30.77 -28.68
N PRO A 404 21.51 30.55 -29.84
CA PRO A 404 22.38 31.54 -30.47
C PRO A 404 21.72 32.91 -30.75
N ASN A 405 20.40 32.99 -30.62
CA ASN A 405 19.58 34.12 -31.04
C ASN A 405 18.92 34.90 -29.89
N GLY A 406 19.41 34.79 -28.65
CA GLY A 406 19.02 35.70 -27.56
C GLY A 406 17.57 35.56 -27.06
N GLY A 407 17.00 34.35 -27.10
CA GLY A 407 15.71 34.04 -26.47
C GLY A 407 15.80 34.00 -24.94
N THR A 408 14.71 34.36 -24.25
CA THR A 408 14.58 34.36 -22.79
C THR A 408 14.89 32.97 -22.20
N LEU A 409 15.72 32.91 -21.15
CA LEU A 409 15.97 31.70 -20.36
C LEU A 409 14.63 31.10 -19.91
N LYS A 410 14.28 29.90 -20.36
CA LYS A 410 13.24 29.10 -19.71
C LYS A 410 13.90 28.41 -18.52
N LEU A 411 13.52 28.79 -17.31
CA LEU A 411 13.78 27.99 -16.11
C LEU A 411 13.00 26.68 -16.30
N GLN A 412 13.66 25.63 -16.76
CA GLN A 412 13.04 24.32 -16.85
C GLN A 412 12.89 23.76 -15.42
N GLU A 413 11.71 23.22 -15.16
CA GLU A 413 11.29 22.75 -13.84
C GLU A 413 12.22 21.64 -13.37
N PHE A 414 12.96 21.91 -12.29
CA PHE A 414 13.84 20.96 -11.60
C PHE A 414 12.97 19.78 -11.12
N ARG A 415 13.00 18.63 -11.81
CA ARG A 415 12.23 17.45 -11.41
C ARG A 415 13.18 16.44 -10.78
N PRO A 416 13.18 16.27 -9.44
CA PRO A 416 13.99 15.25 -8.82
C PRO A 416 13.62 13.88 -9.39
N ALA A 417 14.62 13.04 -9.65
CA ALA A 417 14.44 11.67 -10.14
C ALA A 417 13.85 10.75 -9.05
N ASN A 418 12.66 11.10 -8.53
CA ASN A 418 11.84 10.21 -7.72
C ASN A 418 11.47 9.00 -8.59
N PRO A 419 11.49 7.77 -8.07
CA PRO A 419 11.27 6.56 -8.86
C PRO A 419 9.89 6.58 -9.52
N ILE A 420 8.87 7.08 -8.80
CA ILE A 420 7.52 7.31 -9.29
C ILE A 420 7.00 8.63 -8.72
N GLN A 421 6.59 9.56 -9.59
CA GLN A 421 5.92 10.80 -9.23
C GLN A 421 4.64 11.00 -10.06
N LEU A 422 3.46 10.93 -9.45
CA LEU A 422 2.20 10.98 -10.18
C LEU A 422 1.30 12.16 -9.76
N GLY A 423 0.31 12.45 -10.59
CA GLY A 423 -0.71 13.46 -10.33
C GLY A 423 -1.88 12.94 -9.47
N LEU A 424 -3.08 13.47 -9.72
CA LEU A 424 -4.29 13.26 -8.91
C LEU A 424 -4.91 11.88 -9.12
N ASN A 425 -5.54 11.30 -8.09
CA ASN A 425 -6.31 10.06 -8.20
C ASN A 425 -5.52 8.91 -8.86
N CYS A 426 -4.22 8.83 -8.61
CA CYS A 426 -3.35 7.83 -9.22
C CYS A 426 -3.39 6.50 -8.46
N VAL A 427 -3.00 5.42 -9.14
CA VAL A 427 -2.84 4.09 -8.53
C VAL A 427 -1.41 3.60 -8.71
N VAL A 428 -0.79 3.16 -7.62
CA VAL A 428 0.50 2.45 -7.65
C VAL A 428 0.34 1.14 -6.91
N ASP A 429 0.46 0.00 -7.60
CA ASP A 429 0.24 -1.33 -7.01
C ASP A 429 1.37 -2.31 -7.32
N GLY A 430 1.87 -2.99 -6.29
CA GLY A 430 2.74 -4.17 -6.41
C GLY A 430 4.20 -3.95 -6.76
N ILE A 431 4.53 -2.76 -7.29
CA ILE A 431 5.88 -2.40 -7.77
C ILE A 431 6.90 -2.35 -6.63
N MET A 432 8.12 -2.75 -6.98
CA MET A 432 9.32 -2.53 -6.19
C MET A 432 10.10 -1.34 -6.72
N ALA A 433 10.45 -0.40 -5.84
CA ALA A 433 11.29 0.76 -6.16
C ALA A 433 12.62 0.67 -5.40
N PHE A 434 13.72 0.45 -6.13
CA PHE A 434 15.06 0.33 -5.57
C PHE A 434 15.95 1.52 -5.90
N THR A 435 16.86 1.79 -4.97
CA THR A 435 17.88 2.84 -5.01
C THR A 435 17.40 4.18 -5.58
N PRO A 436 16.26 4.72 -5.11
CA PRO A 436 15.76 5.97 -5.66
C PRO A 436 16.76 7.08 -5.33
N PRO A 437 17.27 7.87 -6.31
CA PRO A 437 18.36 8.84 -6.13
C PRO A 437 17.96 10.12 -5.37
N HIS A 438 16.68 10.27 -5.08
CA HIS A 438 16.10 11.38 -4.33
C HIS A 438 15.03 10.80 -3.38
N HIS A 439 13.86 11.44 -3.30
CA HIS A 439 12.73 10.93 -2.52
C HIS A 439 12.18 9.65 -3.17
N GLY A 440 11.35 8.92 -2.43
CA GLY A 440 10.62 7.77 -2.89
C GLY A 440 9.37 8.12 -3.70
N ILE A 441 8.27 7.41 -3.45
CA ILE A 441 7.07 7.49 -4.30
C ILE A 441 6.23 8.71 -3.91
N VAL A 442 6.03 9.62 -4.86
CA VAL A 442 5.33 10.90 -4.65
C VAL A 442 4.03 10.92 -5.46
N SER A 443 2.98 11.49 -4.87
CA SER A 443 1.75 11.73 -5.62
C SER A 443 0.98 12.93 -5.10
N ARG A 444 -0.03 13.31 -5.87
CA ARG A 444 -1.02 14.29 -5.45
C ARG A 444 -2.17 13.61 -4.68
N GLU A 445 -3.28 14.33 -4.55
CA GLU A 445 -4.42 13.97 -3.72
C GLU A 445 -5.10 12.68 -4.20
N ASN A 446 -5.72 11.96 -3.27
CA ASN A 446 -6.52 10.75 -3.49
C ASN A 446 -5.77 9.59 -4.19
N ALA A 447 -4.47 9.43 -3.90
CA ALA A 447 -3.70 8.31 -4.42
C ALA A 447 -4.04 6.99 -3.70
N LEU A 448 -3.97 5.88 -4.44
CA LEU A 448 -3.99 4.53 -3.89
C LEU A 448 -2.62 3.89 -4.08
N MET A 449 -1.95 3.52 -2.99
CA MET A 449 -0.62 2.93 -2.98
C MET A 449 -0.65 1.60 -2.22
N THR A 450 -0.53 0.47 -2.91
CA THR A 450 -0.73 -0.86 -2.32
C THR A 450 0.32 -1.89 -2.72
N ASN A 451 0.67 -2.80 -1.82
CA ASN A 451 1.58 -3.94 -2.12
C ASN A 451 2.97 -3.49 -2.60
N LEU A 452 3.43 -2.30 -2.19
CA LEU A 452 4.66 -1.67 -2.67
C LEU A 452 5.86 -2.02 -1.81
N LYS A 453 7.06 -1.99 -2.39
CA LYS A 453 8.31 -2.11 -1.65
C LYS A 453 9.25 -1.00 -2.06
N LEU A 454 9.88 -0.35 -1.08
CA LEU A 454 10.86 0.69 -1.31
C LEU A 454 12.15 0.40 -0.56
N VAL A 455 13.30 0.50 -1.23
CA VAL A 455 14.62 0.34 -0.62
C VAL A 455 15.55 1.49 -1.04
N GLY A 456 15.79 2.42 -0.13
CA GLY A 456 16.76 3.51 -0.28
C GLY A 456 18.08 3.25 0.40
N TRP A 457 19.09 4.06 0.09
CA TRP A 457 20.42 3.99 0.71
C TRP A 457 20.93 5.32 1.28
N HIS A 458 20.30 6.45 0.97
CA HIS A 458 20.89 7.77 1.19
C HIS A 458 19.94 8.76 1.88
N PHE A 459 20.50 9.83 2.46
CA PHE A 459 19.68 10.91 3.02
C PHE A 459 18.76 11.53 1.98
N ASN A 460 17.64 12.13 2.39
CA ASN A 460 16.59 12.60 1.48
C ASN A 460 15.98 11.49 0.62
N ASN A 461 16.15 10.23 1.02
CA ASN A 461 15.33 9.13 0.53
C ASN A 461 14.10 8.97 1.41
N ASP A 462 13.15 9.88 1.25
CA ASP A 462 11.83 9.81 1.87
C ASP A 462 11.10 8.55 1.34
N GLY A 463 10.18 7.99 2.12
CA GLY A 463 9.40 6.82 1.72
C GLY A 463 8.29 7.16 0.72
N TYR A 464 7.07 7.36 1.23
CA TYR A 464 5.87 7.59 0.45
C TYR A 464 5.29 8.96 0.81
N ARG A 465 5.13 9.82 -0.19
CA ARG A 465 4.66 11.21 -0.01
C ARG A 465 3.40 11.51 -0.82
N PRO A 466 2.29 10.80 -0.58
CA PRO A 466 1.02 11.21 -1.13
C PRO A 466 0.45 12.45 -0.41
N ASN A 467 -0.51 13.09 -1.05
CA ASN A 467 -1.25 14.25 -0.51
C ASN A 467 -2.60 13.80 0.09
N PRO A 468 -3.44 14.72 0.64
CA PRO A 468 -4.66 14.35 1.35
C PRO A 468 -5.64 13.47 0.57
N GLY A 469 -6.38 12.66 1.33
CA GLY A 469 -7.35 11.69 0.81
C GLY A 469 -6.73 10.38 0.31
N SER A 470 -5.41 10.21 0.46
CA SER A 470 -4.70 9.05 -0.07
C SER A 470 -4.62 7.89 0.92
N ILE A 471 -4.55 6.67 0.38
CA ILE A 471 -4.43 5.41 1.10
C ILE A 471 -3.10 4.76 0.73
N VAL A 472 -2.33 4.39 1.75
CA VAL A 472 -1.12 3.57 1.66
C VAL A 472 -1.37 2.30 2.47
N ASP A 473 -1.31 1.13 1.85
CA ASP A 473 -1.68 -0.12 2.53
C ASP A 473 -0.82 -1.30 2.07
N ASN A 474 -0.41 -2.15 3.01
CA ASN A 474 0.44 -3.30 2.75
C ASN A 474 1.71 -2.93 1.98
N ILE A 475 2.58 -2.12 2.59
CA ILE A 475 3.86 -1.77 1.99
C ILE A 475 5.02 -2.25 2.86
N PHE A 476 6.17 -2.43 2.21
CA PHE A 476 7.48 -2.46 2.87
C PHE A 476 8.24 -1.18 2.54
N SER A 477 8.86 -0.55 3.54
CA SER A 477 9.67 0.65 3.32
C SER A 477 10.98 0.60 4.08
N ARG A 478 12.11 0.63 3.38
CA ARG A 478 13.40 1.06 3.93
C ARG A 478 13.74 2.45 3.41
N ALA A 479 13.23 3.48 4.09
CA ALA A 479 13.54 4.87 3.81
C ALA A 479 14.78 5.29 4.62
N VAL A 480 15.60 6.18 4.06
CA VAL A 480 16.75 6.77 4.77
C VAL A 480 16.50 8.28 5.01
N ASP A 481 15.22 8.60 5.14
CA ASP A 481 14.64 9.86 5.58
C ASP A 481 13.18 9.61 5.99
N ASP A 482 12.37 10.67 6.08
CA ASP A 482 10.95 10.61 6.46
C ASP A 482 10.14 9.58 5.64
N HIS A 483 9.55 8.58 6.30
CA HIS A 483 8.70 7.60 5.61
C HIS A 483 7.42 8.22 5.09
N PHE A 484 6.79 9.09 5.88
CA PHE A 484 5.50 9.70 5.56
C PHE A 484 5.39 11.14 6.07
N TYR A 485 4.57 11.93 5.39
CA TYR A 485 4.20 13.27 5.82
C TYR A 485 2.73 13.25 6.25
N ALA A 486 2.41 13.91 7.36
CA ALA A 486 1.07 13.94 7.93
C ALA A 486 0.10 14.81 7.10
N ARG A 487 -0.18 14.39 5.87
CA ARG A 487 -0.99 15.13 4.90
C ARG A 487 -2.40 14.54 4.83
N GLY A 488 -3.07 14.28 5.96
CA GLY A 488 -4.41 13.67 5.92
C GLY A 488 -4.46 12.33 5.19
N ILE A 489 -3.41 11.51 5.36
CA ILE A 489 -3.25 10.22 4.71
C ILE A 489 -3.64 9.08 5.65
N ARG A 490 -4.01 7.93 5.08
CA ARG A 490 -4.20 6.68 5.83
C ARG A 490 -3.10 5.69 5.48
N VAL A 491 -2.38 5.18 6.48
CA VAL A 491 -1.31 4.18 6.33
C VAL A 491 -1.68 2.93 7.13
N THR A 492 -1.74 1.76 6.50
CA THR A 492 -2.13 0.51 7.18
C THR A 492 -1.30 -0.72 6.81
N ASN A 493 -1.24 -1.69 7.73
CA ASN A 493 -0.73 -3.06 7.48
C ASN A 493 0.69 -3.10 6.89
N SER A 494 1.60 -2.26 7.38
CA SER A 494 2.88 -2.00 6.72
C SER A 494 4.08 -2.35 7.60
N VAL A 495 5.19 -2.74 6.96
CA VAL A 495 6.47 -3.03 7.60
C VAL A 495 7.48 -1.96 7.24
N LEU A 496 8.05 -1.29 8.23
CA LEU A 496 8.94 -0.15 8.05
C LEU A 496 10.32 -0.47 8.65
N TRP A 497 11.37 -0.17 7.91
CA TRP A 497 12.77 -0.29 8.31
C TRP A 497 13.43 1.09 8.20
N PRO A 498 13.34 1.94 9.25
CA PRO A 498 13.88 3.28 9.16
C PRO A 498 15.41 3.25 9.16
N GLY A 499 15.99 3.90 8.16
CA GLY A 499 17.42 4.14 8.04
C GLY A 499 17.94 5.16 9.06
N PRO A 500 19.21 5.58 8.94
CA PRO A 500 19.88 6.41 9.96
C PRO A 500 19.44 7.87 10.07
N ASN A 501 18.36 8.27 9.39
CA ASN A 501 17.87 9.65 9.34
C ASN A 501 16.36 9.68 9.05
N GLY A 502 15.70 10.76 9.47
CA GLY A 502 14.26 11.01 9.25
C GLY A 502 13.37 10.31 10.26
N SER A 503 12.06 10.43 10.07
CA SER A 503 11.04 9.88 10.98
C SER A 503 10.11 8.88 10.30
N ILE A 504 9.26 8.20 11.07
CA ILE A 504 8.14 7.45 10.47
C ILE A 504 7.10 8.46 9.93
N MET A 505 6.64 9.39 10.75
CA MET A 505 5.67 10.41 10.36
C MET A 505 6.18 11.82 10.72
N THR A 506 6.32 12.68 9.72
CA THR A 506 6.66 14.10 9.93
C THR A 506 5.43 14.99 9.87
N THR A 507 5.33 15.90 10.85
CA THR A 507 4.41 17.05 10.80
C THR A 507 5.11 18.36 10.43
N GLY A 508 6.42 18.32 10.15
CA GLY A 508 7.19 19.44 9.60
C GLY A 508 7.54 19.27 8.12
N TRP A 509 8.44 20.04 7.51
CA TRP A 509 9.47 20.97 7.98
C TRP A 509 9.09 22.46 7.89
N ASN A 510 9.61 23.29 8.80
CA ASN A 510 9.50 24.76 8.80
C ASN A 510 8.05 25.28 8.83
N SER A 511 7.54 25.74 7.69
CA SER A 511 6.20 26.33 7.52
C SER A 511 5.17 25.33 7.01
N LEU A 512 5.55 24.07 6.78
CA LEU A 512 4.59 23.03 6.40
C LEU A 512 3.60 22.81 7.54
N ARG A 513 2.32 23.04 7.27
CA ARG A 513 1.23 22.80 8.22
C ARG A 513 0.56 21.48 7.89
N LEU A 514 0.77 20.49 8.74
CA LEU A 514 0.44 19.09 8.50
C LEU A 514 -0.36 18.54 9.69
N GLY A 515 -1.27 17.60 9.43
CA GLY A 515 -2.14 16.99 10.43
C GLY A 515 -3.08 15.95 9.79
N SER A 516 -4.01 15.44 10.59
CA SER A 516 -5.07 14.50 10.18
C SER A 516 -4.59 13.12 9.69
N ALA A 517 -3.34 12.72 9.97
CA ALA A 517 -2.84 11.42 9.55
C ALA A 517 -3.46 10.29 10.38
N ARG A 518 -3.69 9.13 9.76
CA ARG A 518 -4.11 7.91 10.46
C ARG A 518 -3.17 6.77 10.09
N MET A 519 -2.53 6.17 11.09
CA MET A 519 -1.57 5.11 10.93
C MET A 519 -1.96 3.93 11.82
N GLU A 520 -2.21 2.77 11.22
CA GLU A 520 -2.75 1.61 11.95
C GLU A 520 -2.05 0.30 11.55
N ASN A 521 -1.75 -0.55 12.53
CA ASN A 521 -1.14 -1.85 12.29
C ASN A 521 0.20 -1.76 11.54
N ILE A 522 1.21 -1.24 12.24
CA ILE A 522 2.55 -1.01 11.68
C ILE A 522 3.60 -1.76 12.48
N ASP A 523 4.45 -2.49 11.78
CA ASP A 523 5.67 -3.06 12.34
C ASP A 523 6.87 -2.22 11.92
N VAL A 524 7.58 -1.68 12.91
CA VAL A 524 8.85 -0.98 12.69
C VAL A 524 9.98 -1.93 13.11
N ILE A 525 10.72 -2.44 12.13
CA ILE A 525 11.77 -3.43 12.32
C ILE A 525 13.14 -2.80 12.07
N HIS A 526 14.13 -3.24 12.84
CA HIS A 526 15.54 -2.87 12.64
C HIS A 526 15.82 -1.36 12.51
N PRO A 527 15.27 -0.49 13.39
CA PRO A 527 15.53 0.93 13.31
C PRO A 527 17.03 1.26 13.40
N GLU A 528 17.51 2.12 12.50
CA GLU A 528 18.93 2.46 12.33
C GLU A 528 19.26 3.88 12.82
N TRP A 529 18.31 4.57 13.46
CA TRP A 529 18.49 5.92 13.97
C TRP A 529 19.62 6.05 15.00
N ARG A 530 20.20 7.25 15.10
CA ARG A 530 21.45 7.51 15.84
C ARG A 530 21.37 8.66 16.83
N GLY A 531 20.19 9.23 17.06
CA GLY A 531 19.99 10.36 17.96
C GLY A 531 20.58 10.12 19.35
N GLY A 532 21.46 11.02 19.78
CA GLY A 532 22.12 10.93 21.08
C GLY A 532 21.30 11.53 22.24
N PRO A 533 21.75 11.36 23.51
CA PRO A 533 21.06 11.87 24.69
C PRO A 533 20.93 13.39 24.71
N ASN A 534 21.97 14.08 24.20
CA ASN A 534 22.06 15.53 24.15
C ASN A 534 21.49 16.14 22.86
N ASP A 535 21.04 15.30 21.93
CA ASP A 535 20.42 15.79 20.71
C ASP A 535 18.97 16.18 21.00
N ARG A 536 18.75 17.49 21.14
CA ARG A 536 17.44 18.11 21.35
C ARG A 536 16.78 18.53 20.04
N ARG A 537 17.40 18.20 18.91
CA ARG A 537 16.96 18.59 17.57
C ARG A 537 16.91 17.41 16.60
N THR A 538 16.69 16.20 17.12
CA THR A 538 16.57 14.99 16.30
C THR A 538 15.31 15.05 15.43
N ASN A 539 15.39 14.54 14.21
CA ASN A 539 14.25 14.35 13.31
C ASN A 539 13.76 12.90 13.30
N GLU A 540 14.00 12.17 14.38
CA GLU A 540 13.77 10.72 14.49
C GLU A 540 12.58 10.41 15.41
N GLY A 541 11.96 9.25 15.20
CA GLY A 541 10.83 8.77 16.00
C GLY A 541 9.59 8.45 15.17
N LEU A 542 8.55 7.95 15.84
CA LEU A 542 7.23 7.71 15.27
C LEU A 542 6.61 8.99 14.72
N LEU A 543 6.60 10.04 15.54
CA LEU A 543 6.11 11.36 15.16
C LEU A 543 7.21 12.38 15.45
N MET A 544 7.52 13.19 14.45
CA MET A 544 8.44 14.32 14.60
C MET A 544 7.82 15.65 14.16
N ALA A 545 8.37 16.74 14.69
CA ALA A 545 8.13 18.09 14.23
C ALA A 545 9.42 18.93 14.32
N GLN A 546 9.72 19.67 13.25
CA GLN A 546 10.77 20.70 13.19
C GLN A 546 10.21 21.94 12.51
N ASN A 547 9.44 22.71 13.28
CA ASN A 547 8.54 23.72 12.74
C ASN A 547 8.83 25.15 13.22
N ASN A 548 8.28 26.12 12.50
CA ASN A 548 8.28 27.52 12.89
C ASN A 548 7.19 27.80 13.95
N PHE A 549 7.32 28.93 14.64
CA PHE A 549 6.39 29.36 15.69
C PHE A 549 4.95 29.57 15.23
N ASN A 550 4.68 29.71 13.93
CA ASN A 550 3.32 29.85 13.39
C ASN A 550 2.73 28.50 12.96
N PHE A 551 3.35 27.38 13.30
CA PHE A 551 2.81 26.06 13.01
C PHE A 551 1.68 25.71 13.97
N ALA A 552 0.61 25.14 13.45
CA ALA A 552 -0.35 24.36 14.20
C ALA A 552 -0.77 23.17 13.32
N PRO A 553 -1.07 21.99 13.91
CA PRO A 553 -1.75 20.93 13.17
C PRO A 553 -2.99 21.48 12.48
N ILE A 554 -3.23 21.06 11.24
CA ILE A 554 -4.41 21.47 10.48
C ILE A 554 -5.21 20.27 9.99
N ALA A 555 -6.52 20.48 9.89
CA ALA A 555 -7.39 19.53 9.22
C ALA A 555 -7.06 19.52 7.71
N GLN A 556 -6.95 18.32 7.13
CA GLN A 556 -6.53 18.11 5.74
C GLN A 556 -7.61 17.38 4.94
N GLY A 557 -7.65 17.58 3.62
CA GLY A 557 -8.50 16.79 2.72
C GLY A 557 -10.01 16.89 2.98
N GLY A 558 -10.49 18.04 3.45
CA GLY A 558 -11.91 18.25 3.80
C GLY A 558 -12.33 17.73 5.18
N SER A 559 -11.40 17.16 5.97
CA SER A 559 -11.64 16.81 7.37
C SER A 559 -11.90 18.05 8.23
N THR A 560 -12.65 17.89 9.31
CA THR A 560 -12.71 18.84 10.44
C THR A 560 -11.80 18.43 11.60
N ASP A 561 -11.30 17.20 11.57
CA ASP A 561 -10.38 16.62 12.55
C ASP A 561 -8.95 16.79 12.07
N GLN A 562 -8.12 17.45 12.88
CA GLN A 562 -6.70 17.71 12.63
C GLN A 562 -5.77 16.73 13.35
N THR A 563 -6.31 15.91 14.23
CA THR A 563 -5.54 15.02 15.10
C THR A 563 -4.87 13.91 14.28
N ASN A 564 -3.63 13.61 14.64
CA ASN A 564 -2.89 12.48 14.10
C ASN A 564 -3.13 11.25 14.99
N TYR A 565 -3.52 10.13 14.39
CA TYR A 565 -3.83 8.89 15.10
C TYR A 565 -2.82 7.81 14.75
N PHE A 566 -2.20 7.26 15.78
CA PHE A 566 -1.23 6.17 15.69
C PHE A 566 -1.76 5.02 16.54
N ASN A 567 -2.13 3.91 15.90
CA ASN A 567 -2.73 2.77 16.57
C ASN A 567 -2.05 1.46 16.20
N ASN A 568 -1.77 0.61 17.19
CA ASN A 568 -1.22 -0.72 16.98
C ASN A 568 0.13 -0.69 16.24
N ILE A 569 1.14 -0.10 16.88
CA ILE A 569 2.49 0.09 16.33
C ILE A 569 3.52 -0.62 17.18
N ARG A 570 4.39 -1.41 16.56
CA ARG A 570 5.36 -2.27 17.25
C ARG A 570 6.77 -1.92 16.77
N PHE A 571 7.62 -1.45 17.68
CA PHE A 571 9.03 -1.18 17.43
C PHE A 571 9.89 -2.33 17.93
N GLU A 572 10.53 -3.04 17.01
CA GLU A 572 11.45 -4.13 17.29
C GLU A 572 12.90 -3.64 17.26
N GLY A 573 13.64 -3.91 18.33
CA GLY A 573 14.99 -3.38 18.51
C GLY A 573 15.02 -2.04 19.25
N SER A 574 16.09 -1.27 19.01
CA SER A 574 16.39 -0.05 19.78
C SER A 574 16.09 1.20 18.98
N ILE A 575 15.25 2.08 19.52
CA ILE A 575 15.08 3.45 19.03
C ILE A 575 15.73 4.44 20.00
N PRO A 576 16.26 5.57 19.52
CA PRO A 576 16.71 6.62 20.41
C PRO A 576 15.53 7.19 21.20
N ARG A 577 14.41 7.49 20.53
CA ARG A 577 13.22 8.15 21.10
C ARG A 577 11.95 7.73 20.34
N LEU A 578 10.80 7.70 21.01
CA LEU A 578 9.49 7.43 20.37
C LEU A 578 8.97 8.66 19.60
N ILE A 579 9.11 9.88 20.15
CA ILE A 579 8.73 11.12 19.45
C ILE A 579 9.77 12.22 19.61
N SER A 580 9.81 13.14 18.64
CA SER A 580 10.64 14.35 18.69
C SER A 580 9.86 15.58 18.22
N LEU A 581 9.20 16.26 19.15
CA LEU A 581 8.41 17.46 18.89
C LEU A 581 9.15 18.70 19.38
N HIS A 582 9.68 19.48 18.44
CA HIS A 582 10.38 20.72 18.76
C HIS A 582 10.32 21.76 17.62
N LEU A 583 10.78 22.97 17.91
CA LEU A 583 10.93 24.02 16.91
C LEU A 583 12.18 23.79 16.03
N GLY A 584 12.16 24.33 14.81
CA GLY A 584 13.25 24.25 13.85
C GLY A 584 14.53 25.01 14.26
N GLN A 585 15.52 25.05 13.36
CA GLN A 585 16.90 25.44 13.69
C GLN A 585 17.14 26.92 14.03
N ASP A 586 16.20 27.83 13.82
CA ASP A 586 16.42 29.26 14.04
C ASP A 586 15.91 29.74 15.42
N PRO A 587 16.79 29.87 16.45
CA PRO A 587 16.42 30.39 17.75
C PRO A 587 16.04 31.88 17.72
N THR A 588 16.28 32.58 16.60
CA THR A 588 16.04 34.01 16.40
C THR A 588 14.76 34.33 15.62
N TYR A 589 14.07 33.31 15.10
CA TYR A 589 12.79 33.52 14.39
C TYR A 589 11.68 33.89 15.38
N ASN A 590 11.56 35.17 15.67
CA ASN A 590 10.36 35.76 16.25
C ASN A 590 9.28 35.82 15.15
N LEU A 591 8.00 35.58 15.49
CA LEU A 591 6.93 35.76 14.49
C LEU A 591 7.04 37.19 13.95
N GLN A 592 6.98 37.31 12.62
CA GLN A 592 7.03 38.63 12.01
C GLN A 592 5.69 39.31 12.21
N THR A 593 5.70 40.63 12.36
CA THR A 593 4.48 41.44 12.41
C THR A 593 3.66 41.17 11.13
N GLY A 594 2.55 40.43 11.25
CA GLY A 594 1.73 39.99 10.11
C GLY A 594 1.53 38.47 9.97
N ASP A 595 2.19 37.64 10.80
CA ASP A 595 1.87 36.22 10.87
C ASP A 595 0.40 36.00 11.31
N PRO A 596 -0.37 35.12 10.65
CA PRO A 596 -1.81 35.08 10.84
C PRO A 596 -2.27 34.33 12.10
N ILE A 597 -1.40 33.54 12.74
CA ILE A 597 -1.74 32.74 13.93
C ILE A 597 -0.54 32.56 14.89
N GLU A 598 -0.85 32.43 16.17
CA GLU A 598 0.02 31.83 17.19
C GLU A 598 -0.01 30.30 17.05
N GLY A 599 1.15 29.64 17.08
CA GLY A 599 1.27 28.22 16.84
C GLY A 599 1.40 27.34 18.10
N TYR A 600 1.40 26.01 17.89
CA TYR A 600 1.71 24.97 18.88
C TYR A 600 2.05 23.65 18.16
N LEU A 601 2.64 22.69 18.89
CA LEU A 601 2.84 21.30 18.44
C LEU A 601 1.84 20.36 19.14
N GLY A 602 1.41 19.30 18.48
CA GLY A 602 0.63 18.24 19.12
C GLY A 602 -0.59 17.81 18.32
N ASP A 603 -1.75 17.67 18.98
CA ASP A 603 -2.93 16.97 18.46
C ASP A 603 -2.58 15.58 17.93
N ALA A 604 -2.22 14.69 18.86
CA ALA A 604 -1.84 13.33 18.54
C ALA A 604 -2.42 12.33 19.54
N VAL A 605 -2.82 11.17 19.04
CA VAL A 605 -3.25 10.03 19.86
C VAL A 605 -2.35 8.85 19.53
N PHE A 606 -1.69 8.34 20.55
CA PHE A 606 -0.85 7.15 20.53
C PHE A 606 -1.57 6.04 21.29
N GLU A 607 -1.98 5.00 20.57
CA GLU A 607 -2.78 3.90 21.13
C GLU A 607 -2.18 2.54 20.77
N ASN A 608 -2.08 1.63 21.74
CA ASN A 608 -1.56 0.27 21.53
C ASN A 608 -0.16 0.26 20.89
N ILE A 609 0.82 0.88 21.55
CA ILE A 609 2.19 0.99 21.03
C ILE A 609 3.14 0.21 21.93
N THR A 610 4.00 -0.61 21.32
CA THR A 610 5.07 -1.31 22.03
C THR A 610 6.42 -0.89 21.48
N VAL A 611 7.34 -0.53 22.38
CA VAL A 611 8.73 -0.24 22.07
C VAL A 611 9.63 -1.15 22.88
N GLU A 612 10.37 -2.03 22.21
CA GLU A 612 11.27 -2.98 22.87
C GLU A 612 12.37 -2.28 23.65
N ASN A 613 13.03 -1.29 23.03
CA ASN A 613 14.06 -0.51 23.68
C ASN A 613 14.06 0.95 23.20
N GLN A 614 13.84 1.89 24.11
CA GLN A 614 14.02 3.32 23.96
C GLN A 614 15.25 3.73 24.78
N GLN A 615 16.26 4.31 24.11
CA GLN A 615 17.54 4.64 24.72
C GLN A 615 17.51 5.97 25.48
N PHE A 616 16.75 6.95 24.99
CA PHE A 616 16.66 8.31 25.55
C PHE A 616 15.21 8.78 25.65
N PRO A 617 14.87 9.69 26.59
CA PRO A 617 13.50 10.20 26.68
C PRO A 617 13.03 10.87 25.38
N SER A 618 11.80 10.66 24.96
CA SER A 618 11.17 11.39 23.87
C SER A 618 11.05 12.90 24.17
N LEU A 619 11.01 13.73 23.14
CA LEU A 619 11.08 15.18 23.27
C LEU A 619 9.72 15.84 22.99
N MET A 620 9.26 16.65 23.93
CA MET A 620 8.13 17.58 23.79
C MET A 620 8.57 18.96 24.25
N LEU A 621 9.12 19.74 23.32
CA LEU A 621 9.83 20.98 23.62
C LEU A 621 9.07 22.19 23.07
N GLY A 622 8.22 22.79 23.92
CA GLY A 622 7.66 24.11 23.68
C GLY A 622 8.65 25.22 24.05
N ARG A 623 8.20 26.47 24.06
CA ARG A 623 9.04 27.64 24.40
C ARG A 623 8.25 28.79 25.01
N GLU A 624 8.77 29.35 26.11
CA GLU A 624 8.31 30.62 26.68
C GLU A 624 8.84 31.84 25.90
N ASN A 625 8.11 32.95 25.97
CA ASN A 625 8.49 34.24 25.37
C ASN A 625 8.66 34.17 23.83
N ALA A 626 7.85 33.34 23.16
CA ALA A 626 7.70 33.46 21.72
C ALA A 626 7.06 34.82 21.40
N VAL A 627 7.62 35.56 20.46
CA VAL A 627 7.04 36.85 20.04
C VAL A 627 6.01 36.56 18.96
N GLY A 628 4.76 36.96 19.19
CA GLY A 628 3.64 36.87 18.25
C GLY A 628 3.05 38.23 17.84
N PRO A 629 2.12 38.26 16.88
CA PRO A 629 1.48 39.49 16.42
C PRO A 629 0.75 40.26 17.54
N ALA A 630 0.26 39.55 18.56
CA ALA A 630 -0.43 40.11 19.72
C ALA A 630 0.48 40.38 20.93
N GLY A 631 1.79 40.09 20.82
CA GLY A 631 2.76 40.21 21.91
C GLY A 631 3.43 38.88 22.24
N ASN A 632 4.07 38.81 23.41
CA ASN A 632 4.71 37.57 23.87
C ASN A 632 3.66 36.52 24.24
N TYR A 633 3.87 35.28 23.80
CA TYR A 633 3.05 34.13 24.15
C TYR A 633 3.93 32.90 24.43
N THR A 634 3.33 31.85 24.98
CA THR A 634 3.98 30.55 25.17
C THR A 634 3.63 29.65 24.00
N PHE A 635 4.62 29.21 23.25
CA PHE A 635 4.45 28.20 22.20
C PHE A 635 4.46 26.81 22.85
N GLU A 636 3.30 26.16 22.85
CA GLU A 636 3.09 24.94 23.64
C GLU A 636 3.26 23.66 22.82
N VAL A 637 3.51 22.55 23.51
CA VAL A 637 3.18 21.21 23.00
C VAL A 637 1.93 20.72 23.73
N LYS A 638 0.85 20.38 23.02
CA LYS A 638 -0.44 20.09 23.67
C LYS A 638 -1.34 19.09 22.97
N ASN A 639 -2.37 18.65 23.70
CA ASN A 639 -3.41 17.74 23.22
C ASN A 639 -2.82 16.41 22.72
N ILE A 640 -2.03 15.76 23.57
CA ILE A 640 -1.43 14.46 23.24
C ILE A 640 -1.94 13.41 24.21
N THR A 641 -2.44 12.30 23.70
CA THR A 641 -2.89 11.16 24.51
C THR A 641 -2.01 9.94 24.26
N TYR A 642 -1.54 9.32 25.32
CA TYR A 642 -0.88 8.01 25.32
C TYR A 642 -1.79 7.00 26.03
N ARG A 643 -2.30 6.02 25.27
CA ARG A 643 -3.15 4.95 25.78
C ARG A 643 -2.54 3.60 25.42
N ASN A 644 -2.35 2.73 26.42
CA ASN A 644 -1.75 1.42 26.21
C ASN A 644 -0.41 1.50 25.45
N VAL A 645 0.50 2.31 25.99
CA VAL A 645 1.85 2.48 25.44
C VAL A 645 2.85 1.81 26.39
N GLU A 646 3.55 0.81 25.89
CA GLU A 646 4.60 0.09 26.60
C GLU A 646 5.98 0.44 26.00
N ILE A 647 6.91 0.87 26.85
CA ILE A 647 8.28 1.19 26.47
C ILE A 647 9.22 0.45 27.42
N ASN A 648 10.18 -0.29 26.89
CA ASN A 648 11.17 -1.05 27.68
C ASN A 648 10.51 -2.08 28.61
N GLY A 649 9.42 -2.71 28.15
CA GLY A 649 8.61 -3.64 28.96
C GLY A 649 7.84 -2.97 30.10
N GLN A 650 7.80 -1.64 30.16
CA GLN A 650 7.09 -0.87 31.18
C GLN A 650 5.96 -0.08 30.55
N CYS A 651 4.79 -0.17 31.18
CA CYS A 651 3.68 0.66 30.79
C CYS A 651 3.94 2.15 31.12
N VAL A 652 3.65 3.05 30.19
CA VAL A 652 3.73 4.51 30.40
C VAL A 652 2.50 5.00 31.18
N THR A 653 2.74 5.58 32.35
CA THR A 653 1.74 6.10 33.28
C THR A 653 2.11 7.53 33.73
N PRO A 654 1.20 8.29 34.35
CA PRO A 654 1.53 9.60 34.91
C PRO A 654 2.67 9.53 35.94
N SER A 655 2.79 8.42 36.67
CA SER A 655 3.79 8.24 37.73
C SER A 655 5.21 7.96 37.23
N ASN A 656 5.37 7.44 36.00
CA ASN A 656 6.69 7.07 35.46
C ASN A 656 7.05 7.78 34.15
N LYS A 657 6.19 8.69 33.66
CA LYS A 657 6.39 9.40 32.39
C LYS A 657 7.76 10.08 32.25
N SER A 658 8.35 10.57 33.34
CA SER A 658 9.66 11.23 33.34
C SER A 658 10.81 10.30 32.95
N ASN A 659 10.62 8.98 32.99
CA ASN A 659 11.60 8.01 32.49
C ASN A 659 11.64 7.98 30.96
N PHE A 660 10.53 8.38 30.32
CA PHE A 660 10.31 8.20 28.88
C PHE A 660 10.16 9.51 28.12
N PHE A 661 9.89 10.63 28.78
CA PHE A 661 9.61 11.92 28.13
C PHE A 661 10.30 13.09 28.85
N ILE A 662 10.85 14.02 28.06
CA ILE A 662 11.21 15.37 28.48
C ILE A 662 10.10 16.30 28.00
N GLU A 663 9.46 16.96 28.95
CA GLU A 663 8.33 17.87 28.73
C GLU A 663 8.70 19.30 29.14
N GLU A 664 8.65 20.23 28.18
CA GLU A 664 8.86 21.66 28.41
C GLU A 664 7.72 22.45 27.78
N PHE A 665 7.07 23.31 28.58
CA PHE A 665 5.93 24.12 28.15
C PHE A 665 4.82 23.29 27.49
N THR A 666 4.45 22.19 28.16
CA THR A 666 3.40 21.27 27.70
C THR A 666 2.05 21.56 28.36
N ARG A 667 0.95 21.20 27.68
CA ARG A 667 -0.41 21.28 28.21
C ARG A 667 -1.25 20.13 27.71
N ASP A 668 -2.21 19.65 28.50
CA ASP A 668 -3.17 18.62 28.04
C ASP A 668 -2.47 17.36 27.47
N ILE A 669 -1.43 16.89 28.18
CA ILE A 669 -0.74 15.63 27.90
C ILE A 669 -1.29 14.55 28.83
N ASP A 670 -2.00 13.59 28.25
CA ASP A 670 -2.69 12.55 28.98
C ASP A 670 -1.96 11.20 28.84
N TYR A 671 -1.58 10.63 29.99
CA TYR A 671 -0.96 9.31 30.07
C TYR A 671 -1.94 8.38 30.75
N GLN A 672 -2.63 7.55 29.97
CA GLN A 672 -3.75 6.75 30.47
C GLN A 672 -3.29 5.41 31.06
N GLY A 673 -1.99 5.13 31.10
CA GLY A 673 -1.50 3.82 31.44
C GLY A 673 -1.86 2.80 30.35
N CYS A 674 -1.66 1.56 30.74
CA CYS A 674 -2.03 0.34 30.06
C CYS A 674 -2.94 -0.26 31.11
N ALA A 675 -4.19 -0.53 30.74
CA ALA A 675 -5.04 -1.23 31.67
C ALA A 675 -4.34 -2.55 32.02
N GLU A 676 -4.31 -2.93 33.30
CA GLU A 676 -4.52 -4.36 33.58
C GLU A 676 -5.89 -4.65 32.97
N ASP A 677 -5.96 -5.35 31.83
CA ASP A 677 -7.13 -5.78 31.05
C ASP A 677 -8.54 -5.63 31.67
N ASN A 678 -8.93 -4.42 32.10
CA ASN A 678 -10.16 -4.14 32.84
C ASN A 678 -11.08 -3.20 32.05
N ASN A 679 -10.62 -2.71 30.89
CA ASN A 679 -11.51 -2.10 29.89
C ASN A 679 -11.80 -3.13 28.80
N CYS A 680 -12.39 -4.24 29.22
CA CYS A 680 -12.31 -5.47 28.46
C CYS A 680 -13.44 -5.64 27.44
N THR A 681 -13.48 -4.69 26.51
CA THR A 681 -14.23 -4.80 25.26
C THR A 681 -13.25 -5.16 24.16
N VAL A 682 -13.31 -6.38 23.64
CA VAL A 682 -12.68 -6.75 22.36
C VAL A 682 -13.28 -5.86 21.27
N ARG A 683 -12.47 -5.02 20.62
CA ARG A 683 -12.86 -4.05 19.57
C ARG A 683 -12.28 -4.43 18.22
N GLY A 684 -12.83 -3.85 17.15
CA GLY A 684 -12.35 -4.08 15.78
C GLY A 684 -12.70 -5.45 15.21
N VAL A 685 -13.60 -6.20 15.87
CA VAL A 685 -13.97 -7.53 15.42
C VAL A 685 -14.79 -7.45 14.15
N ARG A 686 -14.29 -8.05 13.07
CA ARG A 686 -15.07 -8.31 11.86
C ARG A 686 -15.71 -9.68 11.96
N VAL A 687 -16.98 -9.76 11.60
CA VAL A 687 -17.71 -11.02 11.55
C VAL A 687 -18.29 -11.15 10.16
N ASP A 688 -17.78 -12.12 9.40
CA ASP A 688 -18.26 -12.44 8.07
C ASP A 688 -19.06 -13.75 8.12
N THR A 689 -20.18 -13.80 7.40
CA THR A 689 -21.05 -14.99 7.32
C THR A 689 -21.18 -15.45 5.88
N GLU A 690 -21.03 -16.75 5.64
CA GLU A 690 -21.31 -17.38 4.34
C GLU A 690 -22.71 -18.02 4.35
N PRO A 691 -23.56 -17.80 3.33
CA PRO A 691 -24.87 -18.45 3.23
C PRO A 691 -24.78 -19.99 3.16
N THR A 692 -25.77 -20.69 3.69
CA THR A 692 -25.84 -22.16 3.69
C THR A 692 -26.99 -22.70 2.84
N THR A 693 -26.87 -23.97 2.44
CA THR A 693 -27.95 -24.67 1.72
C THR A 693 -29.01 -25.13 2.72
N CYS A 694 -30.29 -24.85 2.45
CA CYS A 694 -31.39 -25.24 3.33
C CYS A 694 -31.35 -26.75 3.66
N GLY A 695 -31.23 -27.09 4.96
CA GLY A 695 -31.15 -28.48 5.43
C GLY A 695 -29.74 -29.10 5.46
N SER A 696 -28.68 -28.32 5.20
CA SER A 696 -27.28 -28.75 5.30
C SER A 696 -26.50 -28.02 6.41
N LYS A 697 -25.64 -28.75 7.13
CA LYS A 697 -24.75 -28.24 8.19
C LYS A 697 -23.40 -27.80 7.61
N ASN A 698 -23.38 -26.73 6.81
CA ASN A 698 -22.14 -26.26 6.17
C ASN A 698 -21.98 -24.74 6.16
N GLY A 699 -22.76 -24.00 6.96
CA GLY A 699 -22.57 -22.57 7.15
C GLY A 699 -21.22 -22.25 7.80
N ILE A 700 -20.72 -21.06 7.51
CA ILE A 700 -19.41 -20.58 7.98
C ILE A 700 -19.58 -19.20 8.61
N LEU A 701 -18.87 -18.98 9.71
CA LEU A 701 -18.78 -17.70 10.39
C LEU A 701 -17.28 -17.42 10.67
N VAL A 702 -16.77 -16.30 10.17
CA VAL A 702 -15.36 -15.90 10.30
C VAL A 702 -15.27 -14.70 11.23
N LEU A 703 -14.49 -14.82 12.30
CA LEU A 703 -14.30 -13.82 13.34
C LEU A 703 -12.87 -13.29 13.31
N SER A 704 -12.66 -12.07 12.83
CA SER A 704 -11.33 -11.45 12.76
C SER A 704 -11.17 -10.40 13.84
N VAL A 705 -10.17 -10.54 14.72
CA VAL A 705 -9.87 -9.56 15.78
C VAL A 705 -8.49 -8.93 15.56
N PRO A 706 -8.33 -8.04 14.58
CA PRO A 706 -7.05 -7.39 14.32
C PRO A 706 -6.65 -6.46 15.49
N GLY A 707 -5.45 -6.67 16.04
CA GLY A 707 -4.84 -5.76 17.03
C GLY A 707 -5.33 -5.92 18.47
N PHE A 708 -5.80 -7.12 18.87
CA PHE A 708 -6.07 -7.40 20.28
C PHE A 708 -4.82 -7.96 20.98
N ASN A 709 -4.14 -7.07 21.71
CA ASN A 709 -2.88 -7.37 22.39
C ASN A 709 -3.15 -7.82 23.84
N SER A 710 -3.88 -8.92 24.06
CA SER A 710 -3.99 -9.47 25.43
C SER A 710 -3.02 -10.62 25.61
N ARG A 711 -2.42 -10.72 26.79
CA ARG A 711 -1.53 -11.84 27.19
C ARG A 711 -2.26 -13.18 27.34
N THR A 712 -3.58 -13.22 27.09
CA THR A 712 -4.48 -14.38 27.16
C THR A 712 -5.14 -14.69 25.80
N PRO A 713 -5.18 -15.95 25.32
CA PRO A 713 -5.84 -16.29 24.04
C PRO A 713 -7.31 -15.90 24.05
N LEU A 714 -7.92 -15.68 22.88
CA LEU A 714 -9.36 -15.42 22.77
C LEU A 714 -10.18 -16.72 22.70
N GLU A 715 -11.41 -16.68 23.19
CA GLU A 715 -12.44 -17.69 22.99
C GLU A 715 -13.68 -17.08 22.34
N TYR A 716 -14.37 -17.88 21.54
CA TYR A 716 -15.51 -17.46 20.75
C TYR A 716 -16.73 -18.32 21.05
N SER A 717 -17.90 -17.69 21.13
CA SER A 717 -19.20 -18.32 21.30
C SER A 717 -20.12 -17.90 20.16
N ILE A 718 -20.96 -18.83 19.70
CA ILE A 718 -21.99 -18.61 18.68
C ILE A 718 -23.41 -18.87 19.21
N ASP A 719 -23.54 -19.24 20.49
CA ASP A 719 -24.77 -19.68 21.13
C ASP A 719 -25.18 -18.77 22.30
N GLY A 720 -24.73 -17.51 22.27
CA GLY A 720 -25.06 -16.51 23.28
C GLY A 720 -24.28 -16.69 24.58
N GLY A 721 -23.14 -17.36 24.54
CA GLY A 721 -22.26 -17.59 25.69
C GLY A 721 -22.54 -18.89 26.47
N GLN A 722 -23.30 -19.82 25.91
CA GLN A 722 -23.53 -21.13 26.53
C GLN A 722 -22.30 -22.04 26.39
N THR A 723 -21.61 -21.97 25.25
CA THR A 723 -20.34 -22.63 25.02
C THR A 723 -19.32 -21.68 24.39
N PHE A 724 -18.05 -21.87 24.74
CA PHE A 724 -16.92 -21.11 24.20
C PHE A 724 -15.88 -22.07 23.64
N THR A 725 -15.34 -21.75 22.46
CA THR A 725 -14.26 -22.50 21.83
C THR A 725 -13.02 -21.63 21.73
N ALA A 726 -11.88 -22.15 22.15
CA ALA A 726 -10.61 -21.43 22.09
C ALA A 726 -10.18 -21.15 20.64
N GLY A 727 -9.78 -19.91 20.39
CA GLY A 727 -9.03 -19.52 19.21
C GLY A 727 -7.62 -20.13 19.22
N ARG A 728 -7.02 -20.31 18.04
CA ARG A 728 -5.59 -20.61 17.96
C ARG A 728 -4.83 -19.29 17.96
N GLY A 729 -4.21 -18.93 19.09
CA GLY A 729 -3.30 -17.78 19.16
C GLY A 729 -3.97 -16.40 19.32
N HIS A 730 -3.13 -15.36 19.25
CA HIS A 730 -3.48 -13.95 19.56
C HIS A 730 -3.64 -13.07 18.32
N ALA A 731 -3.42 -13.61 17.13
CA ALA A 731 -3.53 -12.86 15.88
C ALA A 731 -4.20 -13.72 14.80
N ASP A 732 -5.11 -13.07 14.07
CA ASP A 732 -5.75 -13.49 12.83
C ASP A 732 -6.94 -14.49 12.92
N ALA A 733 -7.88 -14.30 12.01
CA ALA A 733 -9.26 -14.81 11.95
C ALA A 733 -9.54 -16.21 12.52
N TYR A 734 -10.61 -16.33 13.32
CA TYR A 734 -11.19 -17.58 13.78
C TYR A 734 -12.37 -18.02 12.91
N VAL A 735 -12.28 -19.21 12.31
CA VAL A 735 -13.28 -19.72 11.35
C VAL A 735 -14.09 -20.86 11.95
N LEU A 736 -15.38 -20.61 12.16
CA LEU A 736 -16.38 -21.59 12.57
C LEU A 736 -17.06 -22.18 11.34
N THR A 737 -17.10 -23.50 11.23
CA THR A 737 -17.69 -24.19 10.08
C THR A 737 -18.71 -25.23 10.53
N GLY A 738 -19.60 -25.65 9.62
CA GLY A 738 -20.56 -26.72 9.91
C GLY A 738 -21.86 -26.24 10.57
N LEU A 739 -22.17 -24.95 10.42
CA LEU A 739 -23.34 -24.32 11.03
C LEU A 739 -24.63 -24.63 10.26
N ASP A 740 -25.73 -24.88 10.98
CA ASP A 740 -27.08 -24.91 10.40
C ASP A 740 -27.51 -23.50 9.98
N PRO A 741 -28.45 -23.33 9.03
CA PRO A 741 -29.04 -22.01 8.81
C PRO A 741 -29.79 -21.52 10.06
N GLY A 742 -29.59 -20.25 10.41
CA GLY A 742 -30.18 -19.66 11.60
C GLY A 742 -29.38 -18.49 12.16
N ASP A 743 -29.90 -17.93 13.24
CA ASP A 743 -29.32 -16.81 13.95
C ASP A 743 -28.34 -17.30 15.01
N TYR A 744 -27.10 -16.81 14.94
CA TYR A 744 -26.05 -17.11 15.90
C TYR A 744 -25.76 -15.86 16.74
N GLN A 745 -25.88 -16.00 18.06
CA GLN A 745 -25.54 -14.94 19.01
C GLN A 745 -24.05 -15.03 19.29
N VAL A 746 -23.27 -14.10 18.72
CA VAL A 746 -21.82 -14.21 18.74
C VAL A 746 -21.22 -13.37 19.86
N LEU A 747 -20.47 -14.03 20.73
CA LEU A 747 -19.70 -13.42 21.80
C LEU A 747 -18.22 -13.77 21.62
N VAL A 748 -17.34 -12.85 21.99
CA VAL A 748 -15.89 -13.09 22.10
C VAL A 748 -15.43 -12.72 23.50
N ARG A 749 -14.50 -13.50 24.07
CA ARG A 749 -13.95 -13.25 25.40
C ARG A 749 -12.49 -13.68 25.49
N GLN A 750 -11.82 -13.38 26.59
CA GLN A 750 -10.52 -13.97 26.89
C GLN A 750 -10.67 -15.41 27.43
N ALA A 751 -9.67 -16.26 27.22
CA ALA A 751 -9.61 -17.64 27.73
C ALA A 751 -9.52 -17.72 29.27
N SER A 752 -9.24 -16.60 29.95
CA SER A 752 -9.42 -16.46 31.40
C SER A 752 -10.90 -16.53 31.83
N GLY A 753 -11.84 -16.36 30.90
CA GLY A 753 -13.28 -16.30 31.16
C GLY A 753 -13.81 -14.86 31.30
N ASP A 754 -12.93 -13.87 31.36
CA ASP A 754 -13.27 -12.45 31.48
C ASP A 754 -13.51 -11.82 30.09
N CYS A 755 -13.88 -10.54 30.04
CA CYS A 755 -13.84 -9.74 28.81
C CYS A 755 -14.83 -10.08 27.70
N THR A 756 -16.04 -10.46 28.08
CA THR A 756 -17.04 -10.89 27.12
C THR A 756 -17.63 -9.69 26.37
N THR A 757 -17.32 -9.55 25.08
CA THR A 757 -17.99 -8.63 24.16
C THR A 757 -19.08 -9.37 23.40
N ASN A 758 -20.31 -8.84 23.44
CA ASN A 758 -21.37 -9.26 22.53
C ASN A 758 -21.18 -8.56 21.18
N LEU A 759 -20.92 -9.34 20.13
CA LEU A 759 -20.71 -8.85 18.77
C LEU A 759 -22.02 -8.68 17.99
N GLY A 760 -23.12 -9.18 18.55
CA GLY A 760 -24.44 -9.15 17.95
C GLY A 760 -24.89 -10.50 17.41
N THR A 761 -26.03 -10.46 16.72
CA THR A 761 -26.64 -11.63 16.09
C THR A 761 -26.26 -11.65 14.63
N PHE A 762 -25.74 -12.78 14.18
CA PHE A 762 -25.34 -12.99 12.79
C PHE A 762 -26.16 -14.13 12.21
N THR A 763 -26.85 -13.83 11.11
CA THR A 763 -27.72 -14.80 10.45
C THR A 763 -26.93 -15.55 9.38
N VAL A 764 -26.79 -16.86 9.55
CA VAL A 764 -26.38 -17.74 8.46
C VAL A 764 -27.64 -18.00 7.63
N GLU A 765 -27.79 -17.24 6.55
CA GLU A 765 -28.97 -17.30 5.71
C GLU A 765 -29.07 -18.62 4.93
N CYS A 766 -30.30 -19.11 4.79
CA CYS A 766 -30.61 -20.25 3.95
C CYS A 766 -31.06 -19.77 2.57
N THR A 767 -30.42 -20.23 1.50
CA THR A 767 -30.81 -19.84 0.13
C THR A 767 -31.62 -20.95 -0.55
N ASN A 768 -32.85 -20.61 -0.97
CA ASN A 768 -33.77 -21.51 -1.69
C ASN A 768 -33.58 -21.47 -3.22
N SER A 769 -32.46 -20.95 -3.72
CA SER A 769 -32.15 -21.04 -5.14
C SER A 769 -31.63 -22.44 -5.45
N ALA A 770 -32.57 -23.30 -5.83
CA ALA A 770 -32.31 -24.56 -6.50
C ALA A 770 -31.72 -24.31 -7.91
N THR A 771 -30.50 -23.78 -7.97
CA THR A 771 -29.59 -24.01 -9.09
C THR A 771 -28.51 -24.93 -8.55
N THR A 772 -28.74 -26.22 -8.75
CA THR A 772 -27.87 -27.35 -8.41
C THR A 772 -26.38 -26.97 -8.42
N PRO A 773 -25.71 -26.86 -7.27
CA PRO A 773 -24.28 -27.05 -7.22
C PRO A 773 -24.04 -28.55 -7.38
N LEU A 774 -23.40 -28.94 -8.47
CA LEU A 774 -22.86 -30.30 -8.63
C LEU A 774 -21.89 -30.58 -7.48
N ARG A 775 -22.33 -31.28 -6.42
CA ARG A 775 -21.42 -31.90 -5.45
C ARG A 775 -20.97 -33.28 -5.95
N ASN A 776 -19.66 -33.49 -5.81
CA ASN A 776 -18.89 -34.71 -6.02
C ASN A 776 -18.97 -35.32 -7.43
N VAL A 777 -18.27 -34.67 -8.35
CA VAL A 777 -17.85 -35.32 -9.58
C VAL A 777 -16.32 -35.28 -9.61
N LEU A 778 -15.69 -36.44 -9.46
CA LEU A 778 -14.25 -36.61 -9.66
C LEU A 778 -13.91 -36.05 -11.05
N SER A 779 -12.92 -35.16 -11.14
CA SER A 779 -12.55 -34.54 -12.42
C SER A 779 -12.03 -35.60 -13.40
N LEU A 780 -12.62 -35.66 -14.59
CA LEU A 780 -12.15 -36.53 -15.68
C LEU A 780 -11.17 -35.73 -16.53
N LYS A 781 -9.92 -36.18 -16.67
CA LYS A 781 -8.98 -35.59 -17.62
C LYS A 781 -9.31 -36.06 -19.03
N VAL A 782 -9.39 -35.13 -19.99
CA VAL A 782 -9.66 -35.41 -21.40
C VAL A 782 -8.61 -34.76 -22.30
N TYR A 783 -8.23 -35.46 -23.37
CA TYR A 783 -7.23 -34.97 -24.33
C TYR A 783 -7.40 -35.60 -25.73
N PRO A 784 -7.08 -34.86 -26.81
CA PRO A 784 -6.81 -33.42 -26.81
C PRO A 784 -8.08 -32.63 -26.48
N ASN A 785 -7.94 -31.43 -25.91
CA ASN A 785 -9.04 -30.50 -25.71
C ASN A 785 -8.53 -29.06 -25.96
N PRO A 786 -8.87 -28.42 -27.10
CA PRO A 786 -9.93 -28.77 -28.04
C PRO A 786 -9.67 -30.04 -28.88
N VAL A 787 -10.74 -30.71 -29.35
CA VAL A 787 -10.70 -31.98 -30.09
C VAL A 787 -11.28 -31.86 -31.50
N THR A 788 -10.58 -32.44 -32.48
CA THR A 788 -10.99 -32.43 -33.89
C THR A 788 -11.63 -33.74 -34.38
N HIS A 789 -11.33 -34.89 -33.78
CA HIS A 789 -11.76 -36.19 -34.31
C HIS A 789 -12.07 -37.20 -33.20
N VAL A 790 -11.09 -37.45 -32.32
CA VAL A 790 -11.18 -38.46 -31.27
C VAL A 790 -10.76 -37.85 -29.94
N LEU A 791 -11.62 -37.98 -28.93
CA LEU A 791 -11.40 -37.52 -27.55
C LEU A 791 -11.03 -38.73 -26.67
N ARG A 792 -9.93 -38.62 -25.92
CA ARG A 792 -9.49 -39.62 -24.94
C ARG A 792 -9.75 -39.12 -23.53
N ALA A 793 -9.89 -40.04 -22.59
CA ALA A 793 -10.13 -39.73 -21.18
C ALA A 793 -9.54 -40.81 -20.27
N GLU A 794 -8.97 -40.40 -19.14
CA GLU A 794 -8.44 -41.31 -18.11
C GLU A 794 -9.59 -41.86 -17.24
N ALA A 795 -10.38 -42.76 -17.84
CA ALA A 795 -11.52 -43.42 -17.18
C ALA A 795 -11.45 -44.95 -17.31
N ARG A 796 -12.14 -45.64 -16.38
CA ARG A 796 -12.23 -47.11 -16.37
C ARG A 796 -12.91 -47.61 -17.65
N LEU A 797 -12.23 -48.52 -18.37
CA LEU A 797 -12.79 -49.21 -19.54
C LEU A 797 -14.06 -49.98 -19.15
N GLY A 798 -15.07 -49.92 -20.02
CA GLY A 798 -16.37 -50.57 -19.80
C GLY A 798 -17.39 -49.74 -19.00
N ALA A 799 -17.06 -48.52 -18.55
CA ALA A 799 -18.00 -47.63 -17.85
C ALA A 799 -18.95 -46.91 -18.83
N ASN A 800 -20.19 -46.64 -18.42
CA ASN A 800 -21.14 -45.89 -19.26
C ASN A 800 -20.71 -44.42 -19.37
N PHE A 801 -20.70 -43.90 -20.59
CA PHE A 801 -20.50 -42.48 -20.87
C PHE A 801 -21.73 -41.81 -21.46
N VAL A 802 -21.84 -40.50 -21.22
CA VAL A 802 -22.81 -39.58 -21.85
C VAL A 802 -22.09 -38.29 -22.23
N VAL A 803 -22.38 -37.75 -23.40
CA VAL A 803 -21.97 -36.42 -23.85
C VAL A 803 -23.18 -35.51 -23.79
N ILE A 804 -23.02 -34.35 -23.17
CA ILE A 804 -24.06 -33.37 -22.93
C ILE A 804 -23.66 -32.07 -23.64
N ASN A 805 -24.55 -31.46 -24.42
CA ASN A 805 -24.28 -30.17 -25.07
C ASN A 805 -24.44 -28.99 -24.09
N SER A 806 -24.15 -27.77 -24.56
CA SER A 806 -24.27 -26.54 -23.76
C SER A 806 -25.69 -26.22 -23.26
N LEU A 807 -26.73 -26.85 -23.83
CA LEU A 807 -28.11 -26.72 -23.41
C LEU A 807 -28.54 -27.79 -22.40
N GLY A 808 -27.60 -28.62 -21.92
CA GLY A 808 -27.87 -29.69 -20.98
C GLY A 808 -28.49 -30.95 -21.59
N GLN A 809 -28.53 -31.07 -22.92
CA GLN A 809 -29.14 -32.19 -23.62
C GLN A 809 -28.13 -33.31 -23.89
N GLU A 810 -28.52 -34.57 -23.69
CA GLU A 810 -27.69 -35.72 -24.05
C GLU A 810 -27.63 -35.86 -25.58
N VAL A 811 -26.43 -35.75 -26.14
CA VAL A 811 -26.18 -35.79 -27.59
C VAL A 811 -25.42 -37.04 -28.04
N SER A 812 -24.79 -37.77 -27.12
CA SER A 812 -24.16 -39.06 -27.39
C SER A 812 -24.05 -39.88 -26.10
N LYS A 813 -24.11 -41.20 -26.17
CA LYS A 813 -23.92 -42.10 -25.02
C LYS A 813 -23.45 -43.48 -25.46
N GLY A 814 -22.81 -44.21 -24.56
CA GLY A 814 -22.33 -45.56 -24.85
C GLY A 814 -21.49 -46.13 -23.72
N VAL A 815 -20.68 -47.13 -24.05
CA VAL A 815 -19.73 -47.76 -23.14
C VAL A 815 -18.32 -47.28 -23.48
N TRP A 816 -17.57 -46.83 -22.48
CA TRP A 816 -16.26 -46.24 -22.64
C TRP A 816 -15.23 -47.29 -23.04
N SER A 817 -14.69 -47.17 -24.26
CA SER A 817 -13.65 -48.04 -24.80
C SER A 817 -12.24 -47.43 -24.73
N GLY A 818 -12.07 -46.29 -24.06
CA GLY A 818 -10.81 -45.53 -23.98
C GLY A 818 -10.72 -44.36 -24.95
N GLU A 819 -11.60 -44.33 -25.95
CA GLU A 819 -11.66 -43.30 -26.99
C GLU A 819 -13.12 -43.00 -27.36
N LEU A 820 -13.40 -41.75 -27.73
CA LEU A 820 -14.69 -41.30 -28.23
C LEU A 820 -14.52 -40.56 -29.55
N ASN A 821 -15.09 -41.08 -30.63
CA ASN A 821 -15.17 -40.35 -31.89
C ASN A 821 -16.23 -39.24 -31.77
N VAL A 822 -15.77 -37.99 -31.89
CA VAL A 822 -16.61 -36.79 -31.74
C VAL A 822 -16.90 -36.12 -33.09
N GLN A 823 -16.52 -36.71 -34.22
CA GLN A 823 -16.70 -36.10 -35.54
C GLN A 823 -18.17 -35.80 -35.88
N ALA A 824 -19.10 -36.62 -35.38
CA ALA A 824 -20.53 -36.42 -35.58
C ALA A 824 -21.13 -35.31 -34.71
N LEU A 825 -20.40 -34.79 -33.72
CA LEU A 825 -20.83 -33.64 -32.93
C LEU A 825 -20.59 -32.35 -33.70
N ALA A 826 -21.57 -31.43 -33.65
CA ALA A 826 -21.39 -30.07 -34.15
C ALA A 826 -20.25 -29.35 -33.41
N LYS A 827 -19.63 -28.35 -34.04
CA LYS A 827 -18.62 -27.52 -33.37
C LYS A 827 -19.24 -26.82 -32.16
N GLY A 828 -18.57 -26.84 -31.00
CA GLY A 828 -19.10 -26.28 -29.76
C GLY A 828 -18.55 -26.93 -28.49
N THR A 829 -19.07 -26.49 -27.34
CA THR A 829 -18.64 -26.98 -26.02
C THR A 829 -19.57 -28.07 -25.51
N TYR A 830 -18.98 -29.14 -24.97
CA TYR A 830 -19.68 -30.32 -24.46
C TYR A 830 -19.14 -30.73 -23.09
N VAL A 831 -19.94 -31.49 -22.36
CA VAL A 831 -19.52 -32.19 -21.13
C VAL A 831 -19.54 -33.69 -21.42
N LEU A 832 -18.39 -34.34 -21.26
CA LEU A 832 -18.29 -35.80 -21.21
C LEU A 832 -18.45 -36.27 -19.77
N ARG A 833 -19.42 -37.12 -19.50
CA ARG A 833 -19.61 -37.83 -18.22
C ARG A 833 -19.28 -39.30 -18.41
N ILE A 834 -18.43 -39.88 -17.57
CA ILE A 834 -18.17 -41.33 -17.51
C ILE A 834 -18.35 -41.78 -16.07
N GLY A 835 -19.40 -42.59 -15.79
CA GLY A 835 -19.78 -42.90 -14.40
C GLY A 835 -20.08 -41.64 -13.58
N GLN A 836 -19.36 -41.46 -12.46
CA GLN A 836 -19.42 -40.26 -11.59
C GLN A 836 -18.31 -39.24 -11.88
N GLN A 837 -17.62 -39.34 -13.02
CA GLN A 837 -16.57 -38.39 -13.43
C GLN A 837 -17.05 -37.54 -14.61
N THR A 838 -16.63 -36.27 -14.70
CA THR A 838 -16.96 -35.40 -15.84
C THR A 838 -15.79 -34.54 -16.30
N ALA A 839 -15.77 -34.23 -17.60
CA ALA A 839 -14.85 -33.29 -18.23
C ALA A 839 -15.59 -32.37 -19.19
N ARG A 840 -15.20 -31.10 -19.26
CA ARG A 840 -15.58 -30.22 -20.37
C ARG A 840 -14.61 -30.39 -21.53
N PHE A 841 -15.12 -30.47 -22.76
CA PHE A 841 -14.31 -30.44 -23.97
C PHE A 841 -14.92 -29.58 -25.08
N VAL A 842 -14.08 -29.04 -25.94
CA VAL A 842 -14.45 -28.20 -27.09
C VAL A 842 -14.24 -28.98 -28.38
N ARG A 843 -15.31 -29.16 -29.17
CA ARG A 843 -15.26 -29.72 -30.53
C ARG A 843 -14.97 -28.61 -31.54
N GLN A 844 -13.86 -28.71 -32.27
CA GLN A 844 -13.43 -27.74 -33.28
C GLN A 844 -13.85 -28.04 -34.72
#